data_AF-A0A812Z0W6-F1
#
_entry.id   AF-A0A812Z0W6-F1
#
_cell.length_a   1.000
_cell.length_b   1.000
_cell.length_c   1.000
_cell.angle_alpha   90.00
_cell.angle_beta   90.00
_cell.angle_gamma   90.00
#
_symmetry.space_group_name_H-M   'P 1'
#
loop_
_entity.id
_entity.type
_entity.pdbx_description
1 polymer ?
#
loop_
_entity_poly.entity_id
_entity_poly.type
_entity_poly.pdbx_seq_one_letter_code
_entity_poly.pdbx_strand_id
1 'polypeptide(L)'
;LPYLNINGPRPLLHSYPNSTINRSFMTSGSHTHLLHYVPFAKVLRSIFNRPNGLPFLLEQGLLHLAQTHYPAQVTTELAPKATDEKLANCARHMWATFRTMRSHTFTATGIVTAWRQWATFSKAHREHKQRAKAKSKERKYDLLRTAQEAAQQGNMHKVWQVVKTLAPKSKRKQLQLHKDGHIMTPQAELDWIIEEFGSRYGARPMPSIGKTREHPPLQIQAFELWHQLDHLPVRKAVPCTAAPSVLWKACSTEVTAFVTDQVNHDWEQEVISIEQDWADASVALLPKPKNKNDTPNSWRPIGIQHPLGKCLMSVVISRAKQNIHNLIYFYPQTAYVPHRNTFTALKRVYAHCSYVRDMASRHRLTPHQQQAGLTTISSSGGLQICMDLSSAFDLVSWSSIREALELAEIDVSVQEILLLWLGQVRYIFRHKNLEQDIWPSWGLRQGCCGSPVLWAAFTALLARAIDQKLQNQWCKDHATLYADDTHLKWTFTKIQEFDQAIGELRCVFAIFRRLGMKVNNDKTQAILSVTGPLKHKIHKLYVRKQGNDRRLLLSPGDPNHWVLLVDQAEYLGLIISYHHYEKQSVQHRLAKANHRRWALASILHTKRMSIAYKLQLWQSCALSTMMYALHCLCLSAGNVHSLQKTIMKHVRAIVANQAFLTGTTHDEIMKTYHIRMHGLDPDMMDFFGEYQEMEEMPGPMQPTHAPRNPFVTPNKRRRDPFGTSRPTPSPFRPPHYQQGPHPPRAPHRDPLLFTLAKTVLKQQEELQVLRQDTSYILFLRAGEHSVLSHLYQTAVKFKQQQEADPGWKLGHVPLRMVLAVSLFKELIDRLNLVLASQEKLQKVTDSGWRNESGWRFQRWNPTLKHLEIDQARPSIPDDQLLDHLATILQCLKHPIVNRFRCKRKLAETMTSQATFVMDVSLRSQFSTTLWDTLRILQNNAIFQLIGTSYKTESLGRSPMEQRIRDLLYGQQ
;
A
#
# COMPACT_ATOMS: atom_id res chain seq x y z
N LEU A 1 58.23 -3.57 13.54
CA LEU A 1 57.68 -3.90 14.88
C LEU A 1 57.54 -5.41 14.97
N PRO A 2 58.39 -6.11 15.74
CA PRO A 2 58.49 -7.56 15.75
C PRO A 2 57.67 -8.17 16.89
N TYR A 3 56.38 -8.41 16.67
CA TYR A 3 55.55 -9.27 17.55
C TYR A 3 54.37 -9.84 16.73
N LEU A 4 54.64 -10.88 15.94
CA LEU A 4 53.61 -11.73 15.34
C LEU A 4 54.00 -13.18 15.60
N ASN A 5 53.60 -13.71 16.75
CA ASN A 5 53.68 -15.13 17.07
C ASN A 5 52.32 -15.76 16.69
N ILE A 6 52.26 -16.51 15.59
CA ILE A 6 51.00 -16.98 14.96
C ILE A 6 50.66 -18.44 15.35
N ASN A 7 51.38 -19.07 16.27
CA ASN A 7 51.12 -20.47 16.68
C ASN A 7 50.29 -20.62 17.98
N GLY A 8 49.46 -19.63 18.34
CA GLY A 8 48.53 -19.72 19.48
C GLY A 8 47.10 -20.10 19.07
N PRO A 9 46.27 -20.64 20.00
CA PRO A 9 44.89 -21.03 19.69
C PRO A 9 44.10 -19.80 19.23
N ARG A 10 43.29 -19.98 18.17
CA ARG A 10 42.44 -18.97 17.53
C ARG A 10 41.90 -17.95 18.55
N PRO A 11 42.32 -16.68 18.52
CA PRO A 11 41.65 -15.67 19.32
C PRO A 11 40.25 -15.51 18.73
N LEU A 12 39.23 -15.80 19.55
CA LEU A 12 37.85 -15.43 19.29
C LEU A 12 37.82 -13.91 19.06
N LEU A 13 37.74 -13.51 17.79
CA LEU A 13 37.38 -12.16 17.41
C LEU A 13 36.01 -11.87 18.02
N HIS A 14 36.01 -11.19 19.16
CA HIS A 14 34.80 -10.58 19.68
C HIS A 14 34.18 -9.75 18.55
N SER A 15 32.91 -10.03 18.27
CA SER A 15 32.12 -9.43 17.21
C SER A 15 32.04 -7.91 17.36
N TYR A 16 32.97 -7.16 16.75
CA TYR A 16 32.90 -5.71 16.67
C TYR A 16 32.18 -5.30 15.38
N PRO A 17 31.12 -4.48 15.44
CA PRO A 17 30.35 -4.15 14.25
C PRO A 17 31.13 -3.18 13.34
N ASN A 18 31.36 -3.57 12.07
CA ASN A 18 31.81 -2.75 10.93
C ASN A 18 31.12 -1.37 10.77
N SER A 19 30.08 -1.10 11.56
CA SER A 19 29.37 0.17 11.64
C SER A 19 30.18 1.32 12.24
N THR A 20 31.20 1.05 13.06
CA THR A 20 31.92 2.07 13.84
C THR A 20 32.98 2.79 13.01
N ILE A 21 33.80 2.04 12.26
CA ILE A 21 34.80 2.59 11.32
C ILE A 21 34.09 3.44 10.25
N ASN A 22 33.00 2.93 9.69
CA ASN A 22 32.17 3.67 8.73
C ASN A 22 31.65 5.01 9.27
N ARG A 23 31.33 5.13 10.57
CA ARG A 23 30.84 6.39 11.17
C ARG A 23 31.94 7.44 11.34
N SER A 24 33.16 7.03 11.66
CA SER A 24 34.30 7.95 11.81
C SER A 24 34.70 8.57 10.47
N PHE A 25 34.64 7.79 9.38
CA PHE A 25 34.76 8.31 8.00
C PHE A 25 33.57 9.22 7.57
N MET A 26 32.42 9.17 8.26
CA MET A 26 31.21 9.92 7.89
C MET A 26 31.15 11.35 8.45
N THR A 27 31.98 11.71 9.44
CA THR A 27 31.92 13.03 10.11
C THR A 27 32.87 14.08 9.51
N SER A 28 33.94 13.69 8.82
CA SER A 28 34.87 14.60 8.14
C SER A 28 34.32 14.97 6.75
N GLY A 29 33.72 16.15 6.61
CA GLY A 29 33.03 16.62 5.41
C GLY A 29 33.87 16.91 4.17
N SER A 30 35.08 16.35 4.02
CA SER A 30 35.97 16.59 2.88
C SER A 30 36.37 15.27 2.22
N HIS A 31 35.74 14.94 1.10
CA HIS A 31 36.07 13.75 0.30
C HIS A 31 37.40 13.87 -0.46
N THR A 32 38.00 15.06 -0.50
CA THR A 32 39.20 15.39 -1.30
C THR A 32 40.53 15.23 -0.55
N HIS A 33 40.54 15.12 0.78
CA HIS A 33 41.79 14.99 1.55
C HIS A 33 42.25 13.55 1.82
N LEU A 34 41.48 12.54 1.38
CA LEU A 34 41.75 11.12 1.67
C LEU A 34 42.66 10.43 0.64
N LEU A 35 42.87 11.03 -0.54
CA LEU A 35 43.54 10.39 -1.68
C LEU A 35 45.07 10.56 -1.72
N HIS A 36 45.66 11.25 -0.74
CA HIS A 36 47.11 11.51 -0.68
C HIS A 36 47.73 11.05 0.64
N TYR A 37 47.76 9.75 0.91
CA TYR A 37 48.45 9.21 2.09
C TYR A 37 49.49 8.14 1.71
N VAL A 38 50.73 8.60 1.55
CA VAL A 38 52.00 7.84 1.45
C VAL A 38 52.18 6.70 2.50
N PRO A 39 51.60 6.75 3.73
CA PRO A 39 51.71 5.66 4.70
C PRO A 39 51.05 4.33 4.27
N PHE A 40 49.94 4.38 3.52
CA PHE A 40 49.20 3.18 3.09
C PHE A 40 50.04 2.31 2.13
N ALA A 41 50.71 2.95 1.17
CA ALA A 41 51.54 2.27 0.18
C ALA A 41 52.73 1.52 0.81
N LYS A 42 53.35 2.05 1.86
CA LYS A 42 54.51 1.41 2.52
C LYS A 42 54.13 0.13 3.27
N VAL A 43 52.97 0.10 3.93
CA VAL A 43 52.51 -1.08 4.68
C VAL A 43 51.92 -2.14 3.74
N LEU A 44 51.21 -1.73 2.68
CA LEU A 44 50.77 -2.68 1.65
C LEU A 44 51.96 -3.36 0.97
N ARG A 45 53.03 -2.61 0.64
CA ARG A 45 54.29 -3.18 0.12
C ARG A 45 54.96 -4.19 1.07
N SER A 46 54.85 -4.03 2.39
CA SER A 46 55.43 -5.00 3.34
C SER A 46 54.57 -6.27 3.49
N ILE A 47 53.27 -6.18 3.22
CA ILE A 47 52.35 -7.33 3.15
C ILE A 47 52.57 -8.11 1.84
N PHE A 48 52.80 -7.42 0.73
CA PHE A 48 53.05 -8.02 -0.59
C PHE A 48 54.32 -8.89 -0.67
N ASN A 49 55.26 -8.72 0.27
CA ASN A 49 56.48 -9.53 0.33
C ASN A 49 56.33 -10.86 1.10
N ARG A 50 55.11 -11.28 1.48
CA ARG A 50 54.88 -12.52 2.24
C ARG A 50 54.25 -13.62 1.36
N PRO A 51 54.79 -14.85 1.36
CA PRO A 51 54.48 -15.83 0.32
C PRO A 51 53.20 -16.67 0.49
N ASN A 52 52.37 -16.53 1.53
CA ASN A 52 51.15 -17.38 1.69
C ASN A 52 50.01 -16.71 2.47
N GLY A 53 48.76 -16.87 2.03
CA GLY A 53 47.53 -16.41 2.74
C GLY A 53 46.98 -15.05 2.29
N LEU A 54 47.05 -14.77 0.99
CA LEU A 54 46.99 -13.43 0.39
C LEU A 54 45.73 -12.59 0.68
N PRO A 55 44.50 -13.11 0.46
CA PRO A 55 43.29 -12.30 0.61
C PRO A 55 43.06 -11.91 2.07
N PHE A 56 43.32 -12.86 2.97
CA PHE A 56 43.18 -12.69 4.41
C PHE A 56 44.22 -11.70 4.96
N LEU A 57 45.49 -11.81 4.57
CA LEU A 57 46.55 -10.91 5.02
C LEU A 57 46.34 -9.47 4.51
N LEU A 58 45.88 -9.32 3.27
CA LEU A 58 45.58 -8.01 2.70
C LEU A 58 44.38 -7.36 3.40
N GLU A 59 43.32 -8.12 3.62
CA GLU A 59 42.12 -7.71 4.35
C GLU A 59 42.45 -7.30 5.79
N GLN A 60 43.17 -8.13 6.54
CA GLN A 60 43.66 -7.81 7.88
C GLN A 60 44.57 -6.57 7.90
N GLY A 61 45.45 -6.45 6.91
CA GLY A 61 46.33 -5.30 6.76
C GLY A 61 45.56 -4.00 6.54
N LEU A 62 44.57 -4.01 5.66
CA LEU A 62 43.70 -2.86 5.40
C LEU A 62 42.87 -2.48 6.62
N LEU A 63 42.31 -3.46 7.34
CA LEU A 63 41.55 -3.23 8.57
C LEU A 63 42.45 -2.67 9.68
N HIS A 64 43.63 -3.23 9.87
CA HIS A 64 44.60 -2.75 10.85
C HIS A 64 45.01 -1.31 10.55
N LEU A 65 45.38 -1.01 9.30
CA LEU A 65 45.70 0.35 8.84
C LEU A 65 44.56 1.33 9.08
N ALA A 66 43.33 0.93 8.75
CA ALA A 66 42.17 1.75 8.99
C ALA A 66 41.95 2.03 10.47
N GLN A 67 42.16 1.05 11.35
CA GLN A 67 42.08 1.22 12.80
C GLN A 67 43.19 2.13 13.33
N THR A 68 44.40 2.07 12.79
CA THR A 68 45.52 2.93 13.19
C THR A 68 45.31 4.39 12.78
N HIS A 69 44.87 4.63 11.54
CA HIS A 69 44.74 5.99 11.00
C HIS A 69 43.37 6.64 11.25
N TYR A 70 42.34 5.82 11.41
CA TYR A 70 40.98 6.24 11.74
C TYR A 70 40.51 5.43 12.93
N PRO A 71 41.11 5.65 14.13
CA PRO A 71 40.68 4.97 15.33
C PRO A 71 39.18 5.16 15.45
N ALA A 72 38.48 4.05 15.65
CA ALA A 72 37.04 4.07 15.85
C ALA A 72 36.77 5.16 16.88
N GLN A 73 36.03 6.20 16.48
CA GLN A 73 35.47 7.10 17.48
C GLN A 73 34.76 6.16 18.42
N VAL A 74 35.20 6.15 19.70
CA VAL A 74 34.49 5.48 20.77
C VAL A 74 33.10 6.05 20.65
N THR A 75 32.24 5.30 19.98
CA THR A 75 30.83 5.49 20.15
C THR A 75 30.76 5.00 21.56
N THR A 76 30.83 5.94 22.52
CA THR A 76 30.19 5.76 23.81
C THR A 76 28.89 5.13 23.37
N GLU A 77 28.75 3.81 23.57
CA GLU A 77 27.51 3.12 23.25
C GLU A 77 26.49 4.08 23.75
N LEU A 78 25.68 4.66 22.86
CA LEU A 78 24.84 5.79 23.21
C LEU A 78 23.98 5.27 24.34
N ALA A 79 24.41 5.52 25.59
CA ALA A 79 24.05 4.67 26.72
C ALA A 79 22.55 4.67 26.70
N PRO A 80 21.91 3.51 26.44
CA PRO A 80 20.68 3.37 25.68
C PRO A 80 19.84 4.64 25.70
N LYS A 81 20.14 5.61 24.80
CA LYS A 81 19.82 7.07 24.97
C LYS A 81 19.10 7.34 26.29
N ALA A 82 19.87 7.42 27.39
CA ALA A 82 19.38 7.35 28.77
C ALA A 82 17.91 7.72 28.80
N THR A 83 17.03 6.70 28.81
CA THR A 83 15.60 6.93 28.72
C THR A 83 15.31 7.96 29.77
N ASP A 84 14.91 9.18 29.33
CA ASP A 84 14.72 10.36 30.19
C ASP A 84 14.25 9.83 31.53
N GLU A 85 15.13 9.93 32.54
CA GLU A 85 15.01 9.09 33.73
C GLU A 85 13.62 9.27 34.34
N LYS A 86 13.06 10.47 34.19
CA LYS A 86 11.69 10.84 34.56
C LYS A 86 10.60 10.09 33.79
N LEU A 87 10.77 9.80 32.50
CA LEU A 87 9.88 8.98 31.68
C LEU A 87 10.02 7.48 32.02
N ALA A 88 11.25 6.99 32.19
CA ALA A 88 11.51 5.61 32.60
C ALA A 88 10.95 5.33 34.01
N ASN A 89 11.17 6.24 34.95
CA ASN A 89 10.66 6.18 36.33
C ASN A 89 9.13 6.23 36.34
N CYS A 90 8.53 7.08 35.50
CA CYS A 90 7.07 7.14 35.33
C CYS A 90 6.49 5.82 34.79
N ALA A 91 7.14 5.19 33.81
CA ALA A 91 6.74 3.88 33.29
C ALA A 91 6.90 2.76 34.33
N ARG A 92 8.04 2.74 35.05
CA ARG A 92 8.32 1.79 36.14
C ARG A 92 7.27 1.89 37.24
N HIS A 93 6.99 3.11 37.71
CA HIS A 93 5.96 3.37 38.72
C HIS A 93 4.57 2.94 38.23
N MET A 94 4.18 3.31 37.00
CA MET A 94 2.91 2.89 36.40
C MET A 94 2.75 1.36 36.39
N TRP A 95 3.75 0.61 35.92
CA TRP A 95 3.68 -0.85 35.88
C TRP A 95 3.87 -1.54 37.23
N ALA A 96 4.57 -0.92 38.17
CA ALA A 96 4.63 -1.38 39.57
C ALA A 96 3.22 -1.31 40.19
N THR A 97 2.54 -0.17 40.12
CA THR A 97 1.17 0.02 40.62
C THR A 97 0.18 -0.96 39.98
N PHE A 98 0.33 -1.27 38.68
CA PHE A 98 -0.50 -2.27 38.01
C PHE A 98 -0.26 -3.69 38.53
N ARG A 99 1.00 -4.07 38.79
CA ARG A 99 1.35 -5.39 39.34
C ARG A 99 0.83 -5.55 40.77
N THR A 100 1.03 -4.54 41.62
CA THR A 100 0.51 -4.51 42.99
C THR A 100 -1.02 -4.59 43.00
N MET A 101 -1.71 -3.90 42.09
CA MET A 101 -3.17 -4.01 41.97
C MET A 101 -3.62 -5.44 41.65
N ARG A 102 -2.91 -6.14 40.77
CA ARG A 102 -3.24 -7.54 40.41
C ARG A 102 -2.90 -8.58 41.49
N SER A 103 -2.09 -8.24 42.49
CA SER A 103 -1.71 -9.16 43.57
C SER A 103 -2.69 -9.16 44.75
N HIS A 104 -3.72 -8.32 44.74
CA HIS A 104 -4.73 -8.30 45.81
C HIS A 104 -5.71 -9.48 45.66
N THR A 105 -6.02 -10.13 46.77
CA THR A 105 -7.03 -11.19 46.85
C THR A 105 -8.45 -10.61 46.81
N PHE A 106 -9.43 -11.43 46.44
CA PHE A 106 -10.83 -11.01 46.25
C PHE A 106 -11.58 -10.87 47.58
N THR A 107 -11.12 -9.97 48.43
CA THR A 107 -11.75 -9.56 49.70
C THR A 107 -12.32 -8.15 49.58
N ALA A 108 -13.25 -7.74 50.45
CA ALA A 108 -13.83 -6.38 50.39
C ALA A 108 -12.75 -5.28 50.50
N THR A 109 -11.81 -5.44 51.44
CA THR A 109 -10.63 -4.58 51.59
C THR A 109 -9.68 -4.69 50.39
N GLY A 110 -9.46 -5.88 49.85
CA GLY A 110 -8.68 -6.11 48.64
C GLY A 110 -9.25 -5.39 47.42
N ILE A 111 -10.56 -5.43 47.20
CA ILE A 111 -11.27 -4.75 46.10
C ILE A 111 -11.16 -3.24 46.21
N VAL A 112 -11.40 -2.66 47.39
CA VAL A 112 -11.28 -1.20 47.61
C VAL A 112 -9.83 -0.74 47.38
N THR A 113 -8.85 -1.52 47.85
CA THR A 113 -7.43 -1.21 47.67
C THR A 113 -7.01 -1.32 46.21
N ALA A 114 -7.44 -2.38 45.52
CA ALA A 114 -7.22 -2.55 44.08
C ALA A 114 -7.87 -1.42 43.26
N TRP A 115 -9.07 -0.95 43.63
CA TRP A 115 -9.73 0.18 42.98
C TRP A 115 -8.96 1.49 43.16
N ARG A 116 -8.47 1.78 44.38
CA ARG A 116 -7.61 2.96 44.63
C ARG A 116 -6.33 2.89 43.80
N GLN A 117 -5.68 1.73 43.75
CA GLN A 117 -4.48 1.52 42.94
C GLN A 117 -4.77 1.62 41.44
N TRP A 118 -5.94 1.19 40.98
CA TRP A 118 -6.38 1.39 39.59
C TRP A 118 -6.58 2.87 39.24
N ALA A 119 -7.10 3.68 40.16
CA ALA A 119 -7.20 5.13 39.99
C ALA A 119 -5.80 5.78 39.89
N THR A 120 -4.87 5.38 40.75
CA THR A 120 -3.47 5.80 40.72
C THR A 120 -2.79 5.39 39.41
N PHE A 121 -2.96 4.13 38.97
CA PHE A 121 -2.49 3.65 37.67
C PHE A 121 -3.06 4.49 36.52
N SER A 122 -4.35 4.79 36.54
CA SER A 122 -5.01 5.59 35.50
C SER A 122 -4.47 7.02 35.44
N LYS A 123 -4.10 7.62 36.58
CA LYS A 123 -3.41 8.91 36.64
C LYS A 123 -1.98 8.80 36.09
N ALA A 124 -1.18 7.85 36.57
CA ALA A 124 0.18 7.61 36.10
C ALA A 124 0.23 7.31 34.58
N HIS A 125 -0.75 6.57 34.05
CA HIS A 125 -0.88 6.28 32.62
C HIS A 125 -1.14 7.54 31.79
N ARG A 126 -2.00 8.45 32.28
CA ARG A 126 -2.24 9.75 31.62
C ARG A 126 -0.97 10.60 31.59
N GLU A 127 -0.27 10.69 32.71
CA GLU A 127 0.98 11.44 32.83
C GLU A 127 2.09 10.87 31.94
N HIS A 128 2.29 9.54 31.98
CA HIS A 128 3.23 8.84 31.11
C HIS A 128 2.93 9.13 29.63
N LYS A 129 1.65 9.07 29.23
CA LYS A 129 1.23 9.37 27.85
C LYS A 129 1.49 10.82 27.46
N GLN A 130 1.30 11.78 28.37
CA GLN A 130 1.60 13.19 28.13
C GLN A 130 3.11 13.40 27.95
N ARG A 131 3.93 12.87 28.85
CA ARG A 131 5.40 12.95 28.78
C ARG A 131 5.95 12.28 27.51
N ALA A 132 5.45 11.09 27.18
CA ALA A 132 5.83 10.37 25.96
C ALA A 132 5.49 11.18 24.69
N LYS A 133 4.32 11.83 24.64
CA LYS A 133 3.95 12.72 23.52
C LYS A 133 4.87 13.94 23.44
N ALA A 134 5.18 14.58 24.57
CA ALA A 134 6.07 15.73 24.63
C ALA A 134 7.47 15.35 24.11
N LYS A 135 8.04 14.23 24.58
CA LYS A 135 9.34 13.73 24.13
C LYS A 135 9.35 13.36 22.65
N SER A 136 8.29 12.71 22.16
CA SER A 136 8.16 12.39 20.74
C SER A 136 8.10 13.66 19.88
N LYS A 137 7.47 14.74 20.37
CA LYS A 137 7.39 16.04 19.70
C LYS A 137 8.75 16.73 19.69
N GLU A 138 9.45 16.75 20.82
CA GLU A 138 10.80 17.30 20.96
C GLU A 138 11.78 16.59 20.00
N ARG A 139 11.84 15.25 20.04
CA ARG A 139 12.67 14.46 19.13
C ARG A 139 12.39 14.77 17.66
N LYS A 140 11.12 14.93 17.30
CA LYS A 140 10.74 15.31 15.93
C LYS A 140 11.28 16.70 15.59
N TYR A 141 11.21 17.65 16.51
CA TYR A 141 11.67 19.02 16.29
C TYR A 141 13.18 19.11 16.16
N ASP A 142 13.93 18.36 16.98
CA ASP A 142 15.39 18.27 16.84
C ASP A 142 15.79 17.74 15.48
N LEU A 143 15.15 16.65 15.03
CA LEU A 143 15.41 16.09 13.71
C LEU A 143 15.11 17.11 12.59
N LEU A 144 14.00 17.85 12.68
CA LEU A 144 13.68 18.88 11.68
C LEU A 144 14.69 20.04 11.69
N ARG A 145 15.18 20.44 12.87
CA ARG A 145 16.25 21.45 12.99
C ARG A 145 17.55 20.94 12.34
N THR A 146 17.96 19.71 12.64
CA THR A 146 19.12 19.08 12.00
C THR A 146 18.97 19.00 10.47
N ALA A 147 17.77 18.74 9.95
CA ALA A 147 17.52 18.76 8.51
C ALA A 147 17.61 20.17 7.93
N GLN A 148 17.12 21.20 8.64
CA GLN A 148 17.20 22.58 8.18
C GLN A 148 18.67 23.07 8.14
N GLU A 149 19.45 22.81 9.19
CA GLU A 149 20.88 23.14 9.24
C GLU A 149 21.66 22.41 8.13
N ALA A 150 21.40 21.11 7.95
CA ALA A 150 22.03 20.34 6.89
C ALA A 150 21.64 20.85 5.49
N ALA A 151 20.41 21.31 5.30
CA ALA A 151 19.98 21.90 4.03
C ALA A 151 20.69 23.23 3.75
N GLN A 152 20.87 24.09 4.76
CA GLN A 152 21.63 25.33 4.64
C GLN A 152 23.10 25.10 4.30
N GLN A 153 23.68 24.00 4.79
CA GLN A 153 25.05 23.57 4.47
C GLN A 153 25.17 22.79 3.14
N GLY A 154 24.10 22.67 2.35
CA GLY A 154 24.09 21.88 1.11
C GLY A 154 24.22 20.35 1.32
N ASN A 155 24.15 19.86 2.57
CA ASN A 155 24.30 18.45 2.91
C ASN A 155 22.99 17.67 2.71
N MET A 156 22.60 17.48 1.45
CA MET A 156 21.38 16.76 1.07
C MET A 156 21.33 15.33 1.60
N HIS A 157 22.48 14.68 1.82
CA HIS A 157 22.53 13.33 2.37
C HIS A 157 21.99 13.28 3.81
N LYS A 158 22.48 14.15 4.69
CA LYS A 158 22.04 14.23 6.09
C LYS A 158 20.56 14.59 6.18
N VAL A 159 20.12 15.47 5.28
CA VAL A 159 18.70 15.78 5.09
C VAL A 159 17.88 14.52 4.74
N TRP A 160 18.30 13.73 3.75
CA TRP A 160 17.62 12.50 3.37
C TRP A 160 17.62 11.44 4.49
N GLN A 161 18.65 11.39 5.33
CA GLN A 161 18.67 10.53 6.52
C GLN A 161 17.58 10.95 7.52
N VAL A 162 17.40 12.24 7.76
CA VAL A 162 16.30 12.74 8.60
C VAL A 162 14.94 12.38 7.99
N VAL A 163 14.76 12.60 6.68
CA VAL A 163 13.52 12.22 5.97
C VAL A 163 13.23 10.72 6.14
N LYS A 164 14.24 9.86 5.95
CA LYS A 164 14.10 8.40 6.16
C LYS A 164 13.78 8.05 7.61
N THR A 165 14.19 8.85 8.57
CA THR A 165 13.92 8.65 10.00
C THR A 165 12.50 9.09 10.38
N LEU A 166 12.05 10.25 9.90
CA LEU A 166 10.74 10.83 10.22
C LEU A 166 9.59 10.24 9.38
N ALA A 167 9.88 9.87 8.13
CA ALA A 167 8.92 9.41 7.14
C ALA A 167 9.51 8.26 6.30
N PRO A 168 9.84 7.12 6.94
CA PRO A 168 10.39 5.97 6.23
C PRO A 168 9.42 5.45 5.17
N LYS A 169 9.93 5.00 4.01
CA LYS A 169 9.12 4.40 2.92
C LYS A 169 8.34 3.17 3.41
N SER A 170 8.97 2.37 4.26
CA SER A 170 8.38 1.21 4.94
C SER A 170 8.81 1.25 6.40
N LYS A 171 7.93 0.82 7.32
CA LYS A 171 8.34 0.68 8.72
C LYS A 171 9.47 -0.34 8.79
N ARG A 172 10.55 -0.01 9.49
CA ARG A 172 11.55 -1.01 9.86
C ARG A 172 10.85 -2.06 10.71
N LYS A 173 10.92 -3.30 10.27
CA LYS A 173 10.43 -4.47 10.99
C LYS A 173 11.65 -5.28 11.40
N GLN A 174 11.69 -5.70 12.65
CA GLN A 174 12.67 -6.66 13.11
C GLN A 174 12.30 -8.04 12.57
N LEU A 175 13.29 -8.87 12.27
CA LEU A 175 13.08 -10.28 11.95
C LEU A 175 12.59 -10.96 13.23
N GLN A 176 11.35 -11.42 13.19
CA GLN A 176 10.69 -12.16 14.25
C GLN A 176 9.64 -13.05 13.58
N LEU A 177 9.89 -14.35 13.57
CA LEU A 177 9.02 -15.34 12.95
C LEU A 177 8.03 -15.87 13.98
N HIS A 178 6.86 -16.27 13.48
CA HIS A 178 5.79 -16.79 14.30
C HIS A 178 5.31 -18.12 13.71
N LYS A 179 5.14 -19.11 14.57
CA LYS A 179 4.51 -20.39 14.23
C LYS A 179 3.33 -20.60 15.18
N ASP A 180 2.14 -20.86 14.63
CA ASP A 180 0.90 -21.05 15.38
C ASP A 180 0.60 -19.94 16.41
N GLY A 181 0.91 -18.70 16.06
CA GLY A 181 0.69 -17.52 16.91
C GLY A 181 1.73 -17.30 18.02
N HIS A 182 2.71 -18.19 18.18
CA HIS A 182 3.76 -18.09 19.18
C HIS A 182 5.06 -17.52 18.59
N ILE A 183 5.81 -16.76 19.39
CA ILE A 183 7.13 -16.23 19.02
C ILE A 183 8.15 -17.37 19.14
N MET A 184 8.99 -17.52 18.12
CA MET A 184 10.03 -18.54 18.10
C MET A 184 11.32 -18.07 18.80
N THR A 185 12.12 -19.04 19.26
CA THR A 185 13.47 -18.74 19.76
C THR A 185 14.40 -18.40 18.58
N PRO A 186 15.47 -17.60 18.80
CA PRO A 186 16.41 -17.24 17.74
C PRO A 186 17.01 -18.43 16.98
N GLN A 187 17.24 -19.55 17.69
CA GLN A 187 17.73 -20.79 17.09
C GLN A 187 16.67 -21.41 16.19
N ALA A 188 15.45 -21.60 16.70
CA ALA A 188 14.36 -22.17 15.91
C ALA A 188 13.96 -21.28 14.71
N GLU A 189 14.09 -19.95 14.84
CA GLU A 189 13.93 -19.04 13.70
C GLU A 189 14.99 -19.28 12.62
N LEU A 190 16.26 -19.42 13.03
CA LEU A 190 17.36 -19.67 12.11
C LEU A 190 17.23 -21.04 11.44
N ASP A 191 16.92 -22.09 12.20
CA ASP A 191 16.73 -23.44 11.66
C ASP A 191 15.61 -23.47 10.61
N TRP A 192 14.48 -22.78 10.87
CA TRP A 192 13.39 -22.68 9.90
C TRP A 192 13.77 -21.86 8.66
N ILE A 193 14.59 -20.81 8.82
CA ILE A 193 15.14 -20.05 7.70
C ILE A 193 16.01 -20.97 6.83
N ILE A 194 16.90 -21.76 7.43
CA ILE A 194 17.77 -22.67 6.70
C ILE A 194 16.97 -23.76 6.00
N GLU A 195 15.96 -24.33 6.64
CA GLU A 195 15.07 -25.31 6.01
C GLU A 195 14.36 -24.74 4.76
N GLU A 196 13.71 -23.59 4.88
CA GLU A 196 12.93 -22.97 3.81
C GLU A 196 13.80 -22.49 2.64
N PHE A 197 14.90 -21.78 2.94
CA PHE A 197 15.81 -21.32 1.90
C PHE A 197 16.66 -22.47 1.34
N GLY A 198 16.96 -23.48 2.15
CA GLY A 198 17.70 -24.68 1.74
C GLY A 198 16.90 -25.49 0.73
N SER A 199 15.62 -25.74 1.01
CA SER A 199 14.69 -26.33 0.04
C SER A 199 14.61 -25.52 -1.25
N ARG A 200 14.56 -24.18 -1.14
CA ARG A 200 14.47 -23.29 -2.32
C ARG A 200 15.70 -23.35 -3.23
N TYR A 201 16.90 -23.40 -2.65
CA TYR A 201 18.15 -23.38 -3.40
C TYR A 201 18.70 -24.77 -3.73
N GLY A 202 18.03 -25.84 -3.29
CA GLY A 202 18.51 -27.20 -3.44
C GLY A 202 19.77 -27.44 -2.63
N ALA A 203 19.70 -27.26 -1.32
CA ALA A 203 20.82 -27.42 -0.41
C ALA A 203 21.55 -28.75 -0.66
N ARG A 204 22.87 -28.66 -0.88
CA ARG A 204 23.74 -29.82 -1.11
C ARG A 204 24.93 -29.79 -0.14
N PRO A 205 25.65 -30.92 0.02
CA PRO A 205 26.97 -30.90 0.64
C PRO A 205 27.93 -29.98 -0.11
N MET A 206 29.03 -29.61 0.55
CA MET A 206 30.10 -28.81 -0.05
C MET A 206 30.53 -29.43 -1.40
N PRO A 207 30.58 -28.64 -2.49
CA PRO A 207 30.91 -29.17 -3.81
C PRO A 207 32.38 -29.63 -3.87
N SER A 208 32.62 -30.78 -4.47
CA SER A 208 33.96 -31.19 -4.89
C SER A 208 34.40 -30.32 -6.08
N ILE A 209 35.50 -29.57 -5.90
CA ILE A 209 36.09 -28.73 -6.93
C ILE A 209 37.17 -29.55 -7.64
N GLY A 210 37.15 -29.58 -8.96
CA GLY A 210 38.19 -30.25 -9.75
C GLY A 210 37.68 -30.75 -11.09
N LYS A 211 37.92 -29.98 -12.14
CA LYS A 211 37.99 -30.48 -13.53
C LYS A 211 39.31 -29.99 -14.10
N THR A 212 40.00 -30.85 -14.83
CA THR A 212 41.22 -30.47 -15.56
C THR A 212 40.83 -29.53 -16.68
N ARG A 213 41.52 -28.38 -16.80
CA ARG A 213 41.23 -27.40 -17.85
C ARG A 213 41.67 -27.91 -19.22
N GLU A 214 40.83 -27.72 -20.24
CA GLU A 214 41.06 -28.14 -21.63
C GLU A 214 41.23 -26.96 -22.62
N HIS A 215 41.21 -25.73 -22.13
CA HIS A 215 41.29 -24.50 -22.93
C HIS A 215 42.28 -23.48 -22.31
N PRO A 216 42.67 -22.41 -23.02
CA PRO A 216 43.50 -21.36 -22.44
C PRO A 216 42.88 -20.71 -21.19
N PRO A 217 43.68 -20.26 -20.21
CA PRO A 217 43.20 -19.61 -19.00
C PRO A 217 42.65 -18.20 -19.27
N LEU A 218 41.66 -17.79 -18.47
CA LEU A 218 41.17 -16.41 -18.49
C LEU A 218 42.20 -15.49 -17.83
N GLN A 219 42.71 -14.54 -18.60
CA GLN A 219 43.60 -13.49 -18.09
C GLN A 219 42.83 -12.19 -17.90
N ILE A 220 43.01 -11.57 -16.72
CA ILE A 220 42.50 -10.23 -16.42
C ILE A 220 43.62 -9.21 -16.47
N GLN A 221 43.29 -7.99 -16.91
CA GLN A 221 44.25 -6.89 -17.00
C GLN A 221 44.13 -5.99 -15.78
N ALA A 222 45.27 -5.48 -15.30
CA ALA A 222 45.32 -4.64 -14.12
C ALA A 222 44.39 -3.42 -14.24
N PHE A 223 44.35 -2.75 -15.40
CA PHE A 223 43.47 -1.59 -15.56
C PHE A 223 41.98 -1.94 -15.40
N GLU A 224 41.54 -3.14 -15.76
CA GLU A 224 40.14 -3.57 -15.63
C GLU A 224 39.75 -3.66 -14.16
N LEU A 225 40.61 -4.27 -13.33
CA LEU A 225 40.39 -4.38 -11.90
C LEU A 225 40.50 -3.02 -11.20
N TRP A 226 41.51 -2.22 -11.53
CA TRP A 226 41.69 -0.87 -11.02
C TRP A 226 40.44 -0.02 -11.28
N HIS A 227 39.93 -0.04 -12.51
CA HIS A 227 38.73 0.71 -12.88
C HIS A 227 37.53 0.30 -12.00
N GLN A 228 37.33 -1.00 -11.74
CA GLN A 228 36.24 -1.45 -10.86
C GLN A 228 36.45 -1.02 -9.40
N LEU A 229 37.68 -1.08 -8.89
CA LEU A 229 38.02 -0.67 -7.52
C LEU A 229 37.84 0.84 -7.32
N ASP A 230 38.30 1.66 -8.27
CA ASP A 230 38.13 3.12 -8.19
C ASP A 230 36.65 3.53 -8.27
N HIS A 231 35.82 2.78 -8.98
CA HIS A 231 34.38 3.05 -9.05
C HIS A 231 33.56 2.36 -7.94
N LEU A 232 34.22 1.79 -6.91
CA LEU A 232 33.51 1.15 -5.80
C LEU A 232 32.62 2.15 -5.04
N PRO A 233 31.34 1.80 -4.82
CA PRO A 233 30.43 2.65 -4.06
C PRO A 233 30.76 2.60 -2.55
N VAL A 234 31.49 3.62 -2.08
CA VAL A 234 32.05 3.72 -0.72
C VAL A 234 31.06 3.59 0.45
N ARG A 235 29.74 3.71 0.20
CA ARG A 235 28.70 3.69 1.25
C ARG A 235 27.83 2.43 1.23
N LYS A 236 28.18 1.43 0.42
CA LYS A 236 27.46 0.14 0.40
C LYS A 236 27.86 -0.71 1.61
N ALA A 237 26.92 -1.51 2.08
CA ALA A 237 27.20 -2.51 3.11
C ALA A 237 28.14 -3.59 2.55
N VAL A 238 29.01 -4.10 3.42
CA VAL A 238 29.96 -5.19 3.15
C VAL A 238 29.76 -6.29 4.19
N PRO A 239 30.21 -7.53 3.95
CA PRO A 239 30.25 -8.57 4.98
C PRO A 239 30.98 -8.10 6.24
N CYS A 240 30.65 -8.65 7.40
CA CYS A 240 31.32 -8.28 8.66
C CYS A 240 32.81 -8.65 8.69
N THR A 241 33.20 -9.63 7.88
CA THR A 241 34.57 -10.11 7.71
C THR A 241 35.38 -9.28 6.73
N ALA A 242 34.76 -8.38 5.95
CA ALA A 242 35.40 -7.65 4.86
C ALA A 242 35.61 -6.17 5.18
N ALA A 243 36.63 -5.59 4.57
CA ALA A 243 37.01 -4.20 4.73
C ALA A 243 35.96 -3.30 4.06
N PRO A 244 35.67 -2.14 4.65
CA PRO A 244 34.78 -1.15 4.03
C PRO A 244 35.23 -0.79 2.62
N SER A 245 34.27 -0.60 1.71
CA SER A 245 34.54 -0.27 0.29
C SER A 245 35.36 1.00 0.09
N VAL A 246 35.35 1.91 1.06
CA VAL A 246 36.16 3.14 1.03
C VAL A 246 37.67 2.83 1.07
N LEU A 247 38.09 1.79 1.79
CA LEU A 247 39.50 1.42 1.90
C LEU A 247 39.99 0.83 0.58
N TRP A 248 39.24 -0.13 0.04
CA TRP A 248 39.50 -0.74 -1.27
C TRP A 248 39.60 0.28 -2.40
N LYS A 249 38.74 1.31 -2.38
CA LYS A 249 38.83 2.41 -3.34
C LYS A 249 40.10 3.25 -3.14
N ALA A 250 40.42 3.59 -1.88
CA ALA A 250 41.55 4.44 -1.55
C ALA A 250 42.92 3.81 -1.88
N CYS A 251 43.04 2.48 -1.80
CA CYS A 251 44.26 1.74 -2.13
C CYS A 251 44.22 1.06 -3.52
N SER A 252 43.29 1.47 -4.39
CA SER A 252 43.04 0.82 -5.68
C SER A 252 44.31 0.75 -6.53
N THR A 253 45.09 1.83 -6.61
CA THR A 253 46.32 1.91 -7.40
C THR A 253 47.39 0.93 -6.88
N GLU A 254 47.55 0.82 -5.57
CA GLU A 254 48.59 0.00 -4.94
C GLU A 254 48.26 -1.49 -4.95
N VAL A 255 46.98 -1.85 -4.86
CA VAL A 255 46.55 -3.25 -4.71
C VAL A 255 46.32 -3.96 -6.03
N THR A 256 46.03 -3.20 -7.10
CA THR A 256 45.57 -3.77 -8.36
C THR A 256 46.57 -4.72 -9.00
N ALA A 257 47.81 -4.28 -9.23
CA ALA A 257 48.80 -5.08 -9.97
C ALA A 257 49.01 -6.43 -9.28
N PHE A 258 49.27 -6.37 -7.98
CA PHE A 258 49.47 -7.55 -7.15
C PHE A 258 48.28 -8.53 -7.15
N VAL A 259 47.05 -8.03 -6.96
CA VAL A 259 45.87 -8.91 -6.99
C VAL A 259 45.66 -9.50 -8.38
N THR A 260 45.92 -8.73 -9.44
CA THR A 260 45.78 -9.20 -10.82
C THR A 260 46.78 -10.33 -11.11
N ASP A 261 48.05 -10.13 -10.73
CA ASP A 261 49.11 -11.14 -10.92
C ASP A 261 48.79 -12.43 -10.17
N GLN A 262 48.34 -12.33 -8.91
CA GLN A 262 47.94 -13.51 -8.15
C GLN A 262 46.72 -14.20 -8.77
N VAL A 263 45.66 -13.45 -9.11
CA VAL A 263 44.43 -14.04 -9.67
C VAL A 263 44.73 -14.74 -10.98
N ASN A 264 45.56 -14.14 -11.86
CA ASN A 264 45.99 -14.78 -13.09
C ASN A 264 46.82 -16.03 -12.82
N HIS A 265 47.74 -15.99 -11.87
CA HIS A 265 48.52 -17.17 -11.47
C HIS A 265 47.64 -18.31 -10.93
N ASP A 266 46.66 -18.00 -10.08
CA ASP A 266 45.73 -18.98 -9.51
C ASP A 266 44.80 -19.53 -10.60
N TRP A 267 44.35 -18.67 -11.53
CA TRP A 267 43.56 -19.04 -12.69
C TRP A 267 44.39 -19.60 -13.84
N GLU A 268 45.69 -19.78 -13.70
CA GLU A 268 46.51 -20.55 -14.65
C GLU A 268 46.60 -22.03 -14.27
N GLN A 269 46.42 -22.35 -12.99
CA GLN A 269 46.54 -23.72 -12.47
C GLN A 269 45.53 -24.69 -13.10
N GLU A 270 45.86 -25.99 -13.08
CA GLU A 270 44.99 -27.06 -13.58
C GLU A 270 43.68 -27.19 -12.80
N VAL A 271 43.74 -26.96 -11.48
CA VAL A 271 42.57 -26.97 -10.58
C VAL A 271 42.24 -25.55 -10.19
N ILE A 272 41.12 -25.05 -10.70
CA ILE A 272 40.70 -23.67 -10.51
C ILE A 272 39.77 -23.57 -9.32
N SER A 273 40.05 -22.61 -8.45
CA SER A 273 39.13 -22.21 -7.39
C SER A 273 38.98 -20.70 -7.34
N ILE A 274 37.79 -20.24 -6.95
CA ILE A 274 37.58 -18.87 -6.52
C ILE A 274 37.80 -18.85 -5.01
N GLU A 275 38.52 -17.85 -4.51
CA GLU A 275 38.64 -17.64 -3.06
C GLU A 275 37.25 -17.61 -2.42
N GLN A 276 37.05 -18.41 -1.37
CA GLN A 276 35.72 -18.70 -0.86
C GLN A 276 35.01 -17.43 -0.37
N ASP A 277 35.73 -16.53 0.30
CA ASP A 277 35.18 -15.26 0.77
C ASP A 277 34.68 -14.35 -0.37
N TRP A 278 35.22 -14.49 -1.58
CA TRP A 278 34.78 -13.76 -2.77
C TRP A 278 33.53 -14.39 -3.40
N ALA A 279 33.42 -15.72 -3.32
CA ALA A 279 32.26 -16.47 -3.74
C ALA A 279 31.08 -16.33 -2.77
N ASP A 280 31.33 -16.14 -1.49
CA ASP A 280 30.32 -16.11 -0.42
C ASP A 280 29.30 -14.98 -0.53
N ALA A 281 28.14 -15.21 0.09
CA ALA A 281 27.04 -14.29 0.15
C ALA A 281 26.56 -14.14 1.61
N SER A 282 26.95 -13.05 2.27
CA SER A 282 26.37 -12.71 3.58
C SER A 282 24.93 -12.24 3.38
N VAL A 283 23.95 -13.01 3.84
CA VAL A 283 22.53 -12.75 3.55
C VAL A 283 21.95 -11.69 4.47
N ALA A 284 21.38 -10.65 3.86
CA ALA A 284 20.51 -9.68 4.53
C ALA A 284 19.05 -9.95 4.16
N LEU A 285 18.22 -10.26 5.15
CA LEU A 285 16.79 -10.48 4.97
C LEU A 285 16.02 -9.15 4.99
N LEU A 286 15.40 -8.79 3.86
CA LEU A 286 14.58 -7.59 3.73
C LEU A 286 13.08 -7.91 3.76
N PRO A 287 12.26 -7.16 4.51
CA PRO A 287 10.83 -7.46 4.60
C PRO A 287 10.13 -7.21 3.25
N LYS A 288 9.40 -8.20 2.73
CA LYS A 288 8.55 -7.98 1.55
C LYS A 288 7.39 -7.05 1.92
N PRO A 289 7.05 -6.06 1.08
CA PRO A 289 5.96 -5.14 1.37
C PRO A 289 4.61 -5.88 1.40
N LYS A 290 3.67 -5.39 2.22
CA LYS A 290 2.29 -5.90 2.40
C LYS A 290 2.16 -7.28 3.10
N ASN A 291 3.24 -7.99 3.39
CA ASN A 291 3.19 -9.24 4.14
C ASN A 291 3.18 -9.02 5.67
N LYS A 292 2.66 -10.01 6.42
CA LYS A 292 2.66 -10.02 7.89
C LYS A 292 4.08 -10.09 8.46
N ASN A 293 4.98 -10.76 7.74
CA ASN A 293 6.40 -10.96 8.04
C ASN A 293 6.69 -12.03 9.11
N ASP A 294 5.76 -12.98 9.20
CA ASP A 294 5.67 -14.08 10.15
C ASP A 294 6.41 -15.34 9.67
N THR A 295 6.67 -15.49 8.37
CA THR A 295 7.33 -16.69 7.79
C THR A 295 8.61 -16.34 7.02
N PRO A 296 9.59 -17.25 6.85
CA PRO A 296 10.79 -16.98 6.05
C PRO A 296 10.51 -16.47 4.63
N ASN A 297 9.49 -17.04 3.96
CA ASN A 297 9.08 -16.67 2.60
C ASN A 297 8.57 -15.22 2.45
N SER A 298 8.20 -14.58 3.56
CA SER A 298 7.82 -13.17 3.59
C SER A 298 9.01 -12.20 3.60
N TRP A 299 10.24 -12.72 3.64
CA TRP A 299 11.49 -11.98 3.57
C TRP A 299 12.20 -12.23 2.23
N ARG A 300 12.93 -11.24 1.75
CA ARG A 300 13.74 -11.29 0.53
C ARG A 300 15.22 -11.42 0.93
N PRO A 301 15.90 -12.50 0.53
CA PRO A 301 17.32 -12.66 0.78
C PRO A 301 18.12 -11.79 -0.19
N ILE A 302 19.01 -10.94 0.33
CA ILE A 302 19.97 -10.18 -0.48
C ILE A 302 21.37 -10.63 -0.06
N GLY A 303 22.12 -11.20 -0.99
CA GLY A 303 23.52 -11.58 -0.80
C GLY A 303 24.43 -10.36 -0.88
N ILE A 304 25.05 -9.99 0.24
CA ILE A 304 26.08 -8.97 0.32
C ILE A 304 27.43 -9.64 0.00
N GLN A 305 28.12 -9.12 -1.02
CA GLN A 305 29.39 -9.67 -1.51
C GLN A 305 30.60 -8.93 -0.91
N HIS A 306 31.72 -9.63 -0.85
CA HIS A 306 33.04 -9.03 -0.63
C HIS A 306 33.33 -7.95 -1.69
N PRO A 307 33.89 -6.77 -1.34
CA PRO A 307 34.18 -5.70 -2.29
C PRO A 307 35.08 -6.15 -3.45
N LEU A 308 36.19 -6.83 -3.14
CA LEU A 308 37.12 -7.32 -4.16
C LEU A 308 36.48 -8.40 -5.06
N GLY A 309 35.85 -9.42 -4.48
CA GLY A 309 35.12 -10.44 -5.25
C GLY A 309 34.04 -9.86 -6.15
N LYS A 310 33.36 -8.80 -5.72
CA LYS A 310 32.41 -8.07 -6.56
C LYS A 310 33.09 -7.37 -7.74
N CYS A 311 34.25 -6.75 -7.54
CA CYS A 311 35.01 -6.14 -8.63
C CYS A 311 35.48 -7.17 -9.65
N LEU A 312 36.03 -8.30 -9.18
CA LEU A 312 36.46 -9.41 -10.04
C LEU A 312 35.28 -10.01 -10.84
N MET A 313 34.15 -10.31 -10.17
CA MET A 313 32.92 -10.73 -10.86
C MET A 313 32.46 -9.70 -11.91
N SER A 314 32.60 -8.40 -11.64
CA SER A 314 32.31 -7.35 -12.62
C SER A 314 33.27 -7.36 -13.81
N VAL A 315 34.56 -7.66 -13.62
CA VAL A 315 35.53 -7.82 -14.72
C VAL A 315 35.13 -9.02 -15.59
N VAL A 316 34.95 -10.19 -14.98
CA VAL A 316 34.59 -11.43 -15.69
C VAL A 316 33.29 -11.26 -16.47
N ILE A 317 32.22 -10.74 -15.84
CA ILE A 317 30.94 -10.57 -16.54
C ILE A 317 31.01 -9.52 -17.66
N SER A 318 31.93 -8.54 -17.57
CA SER A 318 32.10 -7.54 -18.63
C SER A 318 32.61 -8.17 -19.93
N ARG A 319 33.39 -9.26 -19.85
CA ARG A 319 33.83 -10.04 -21.02
C ARG A 319 32.67 -10.73 -21.74
N ALA A 320 31.62 -11.12 -21.01
CA ALA A 320 30.44 -11.78 -21.59
C ALA A 320 29.34 -10.81 -22.03
N LYS A 321 29.34 -9.59 -21.50
CA LYS A 321 28.22 -8.66 -21.56
C LYS A 321 27.82 -8.25 -22.98
N GLN A 322 28.79 -7.98 -23.86
CA GLN A 322 28.51 -7.51 -25.21
C GLN A 322 27.82 -8.60 -26.05
N ASN A 323 28.34 -9.82 -26.03
CA ASN A 323 27.76 -10.94 -26.77
C ASN A 323 26.36 -11.30 -26.27
N ILE A 324 26.14 -11.33 -24.94
CA ILE A 324 24.81 -11.52 -24.36
C ILE A 324 23.85 -10.41 -24.81
N HIS A 325 24.31 -9.16 -24.87
CA HIS A 325 23.48 -8.05 -25.37
C HIS A 325 23.17 -8.17 -26.86
N ASN A 326 24.11 -8.64 -27.68
CA ASN A 326 23.89 -8.88 -29.10
C ASN A 326 22.83 -9.97 -29.29
N LEU A 327 22.91 -11.07 -28.54
CA LEU A 327 21.91 -12.13 -28.57
C LEU A 327 20.53 -11.63 -28.14
N ILE A 328 20.45 -10.88 -27.03
CA ILE A 328 19.16 -10.46 -26.47
C ILE A 328 18.49 -9.35 -27.27
N TYR A 329 19.23 -8.67 -28.14
CA TYR A 329 18.70 -7.61 -28.99
C TYR A 329 17.50 -8.10 -29.83
N PHE A 330 17.52 -9.36 -30.26
CA PHE A 330 16.47 -9.98 -31.07
C PHE A 330 15.20 -10.35 -30.29
N TYR A 331 15.24 -10.32 -28.96
CA TYR A 331 14.14 -10.74 -28.09
C TYR A 331 13.52 -9.55 -27.33
N PRO A 332 12.24 -9.63 -26.92
CA PRO A 332 11.53 -8.53 -26.27
C PRO A 332 11.86 -8.40 -24.76
N GLN A 333 13.09 -8.73 -24.34
CA GLN A 333 13.58 -8.46 -22.99
C GLN A 333 14.01 -7.00 -22.87
N THR A 334 13.45 -6.31 -21.89
CA THR A 334 13.64 -4.86 -21.70
C THR A 334 14.36 -4.51 -20.41
N ALA A 335 14.43 -5.43 -19.44
CA ALA A 335 15.25 -5.23 -18.25
C ALA A 335 16.69 -5.70 -18.49
N TYR A 336 17.64 -5.02 -17.83
CA TYR A 336 19.07 -5.35 -17.85
C TYR A 336 19.74 -5.27 -19.23
N VAL A 337 19.05 -4.72 -20.23
CA VAL A 337 19.58 -4.46 -21.57
C VAL A 337 19.83 -2.95 -21.74
N PRO A 338 21.00 -2.53 -22.26
CA PRO A 338 21.26 -1.13 -22.55
C PRO A 338 20.18 -0.51 -23.44
N HIS A 339 19.89 0.77 -23.21
CA HIS A 339 18.91 1.57 -23.97
C HIS A 339 17.45 1.07 -23.91
N ARG A 340 17.15 0.02 -23.14
CA ARG A 340 15.78 -0.43 -22.82
C ARG A 340 15.46 -0.11 -21.37
N ASN A 341 14.21 0.22 -21.09
CA ASN A 341 13.77 0.56 -19.75
C ASN A 341 12.29 0.16 -19.55
N THR A 342 11.75 0.44 -18.36
CA THR A 342 10.33 0.15 -18.03
C THR A 342 9.35 0.77 -19.02
N PHE A 343 9.69 1.93 -19.60
CA PHE A 343 8.82 2.63 -20.56
C PHE A 343 8.80 1.92 -21.92
N THR A 344 9.91 1.30 -22.34
CA THR A 344 9.94 0.44 -23.53
C THR A 344 8.94 -0.70 -23.42
N ALA A 345 8.89 -1.39 -22.28
CA ALA A 345 7.91 -2.44 -22.02
C ALA A 345 6.48 -1.90 -22.01
N LEU A 346 6.23 -0.82 -21.27
CA LEU A 346 4.90 -0.21 -21.15
C LEU A 346 4.34 0.24 -22.50
N LYS A 347 5.15 0.86 -23.36
CA LYS A 347 4.73 1.27 -24.72
C LYS A 347 4.28 0.08 -25.55
N ARG A 348 4.97 -1.06 -25.50
CA ARG A 348 4.57 -2.29 -26.21
C ARG A 348 3.23 -2.84 -25.72
N VAL A 349 3.00 -2.78 -24.41
CA VAL A 349 1.74 -3.22 -23.79
C VAL A 349 0.60 -2.28 -24.15
N TYR A 350 0.79 -0.96 -24.05
CA TYR A 350 -0.26 0.01 -24.38
C TYR A 350 -0.58 0.08 -25.87
N ALA A 351 0.39 -0.16 -26.76
CA ALA A 351 0.13 -0.32 -28.18
C ALA A 351 -0.88 -1.45 -28.43
N HIS A 352 -0.75 -2.57 -27.72
CA HIS A 352 -1.73 -3.67 -27.78
C HIS A 352 -3.09 -3.28 -27.18
N CYS A 353 -3.10 -2.63 -26.02
CA CYS A 353 -4.34 -2.16 -25.40
C CYS A 353 -5.13 -1.23 -26.33
N SER A 354 -4.45 -0.28 -26.99
CA SER A 354 -5.07 0.63 -27.96
C SER A 354 -5.59 -0.14 -29.17
N TYR A 355 -4.75 -1.00 -29.76
CA TYR A 355 -5.13 -1.80 -30.93
C TYR A 355 -6.40 -2.63 -30.68
N VAL A 356 -6.48 -3.34 -29.56
CA VAL A 356 -7.66 -4.16 -29.22
C VAL A 356 -8.88 -3.29 -28.93
N ARG A 357 -8.71 -2.13 -28.28
CA ARG A 357 -9.79 -1.18 -28.05
C ARG A 357 -10.39 -0.67 -29.37
N ASP A 358 -9.52 -0.30 -30.32
CA ASP A 358 -9.93 0.22 -31.63
C ASP A 358 -10.55 -0.88 -32.50
N MET A 359 -10.01 -2.09 -32.44
CA MET A 359 -10.60 -3.26 -33.08
C MET A 359 -12.00 -3.56 -32.51
N ALA A 360 -12.15 -3.52 -31.17
CA ALA A 360 -13.41 -3.79 -30.51
C ALA A 360 -14.47 -2.70 -30.77
N SER A 361 -14.07 -1.44 -31.00
CA SER A 361 -15.00 -0.37 -31.38
C SER A 361 -15.48 -0.51 -32.83
N ARG A 362 -14.57 -0.79 -33.77
CA ARG A 362 -14.93 -0.99 -35.20
C ARG A 362 -15.88 -2.15 -35.43
N HIS A 363 -15.74 -3.23 -34.66
CA HIS A 363 -16.59 -4.41 -34.81
C HIS A 363 -17.92 -4.34 -34.03
N ARG A 364 -18.21 -3.23 -33.35
CA ARG A 364 -19.56 -2.93 -32.85
C ARG A 364 -20.35 -2.24 -33.96
N LEU A 365 -21.11 -3.01 -34.74
CA LEU A 365 -21.99 -2.42 -35.75
C LEU A 365 -23.15 -1.67 -35.08
N THR A 366 -23.42 -0.45 -35.55
CA THR A 366 -24.63 0.29 -35.18
C THR A 366 -25.88 -0.35 -35.83
N PRO A 367 -27.08 -0.11 -35.30
CA PRO A 367 -28.32 -0.59 -35.93
C PRO A 367 -28.44 -0.21 -37.41
N HIS A 368 -28.02 1.00 -37.79
CA HIS A 368 -28.02 1.48 -39.17
C HIS A 368 -27.03 0.72 -40.07
N GLN A 369 -25.84 0.38 -39.55
CA GLN A 369 -24.86 -0.41 -40.30
C GLN A 369 -25.33 -1.86 -40.51
N GLN A 370 -26.01 -2.44 -39.51
CA GLN A 370 -26.63 -3.76 -39.64
C GLN A 370 -27.74 -3.75 -40.71
N GLN A 371 -28.53 -2.68 -40.75
CA GLN A 371 -29.58 -2.49 -41.77
C GLN A 371 -29.00 -2.26 -43.17
N ALA A 372 -27.79 -1.69 -43.29
CA ALA A 372 -27.07 -1.52 -44.55
C ALA A 372 -26.38 -2.81 -45.06
N GLY A 373 -26.62 -3.96 -44.44
CA GLY A 373 -26.08 -5.26 -44.88
C GLY A 373 -24.63 -5.54 -44.49
N LEU A 374 -24.01 -4.71 -43.64
CA LEU A 374 -22.68 -4.99 -43.12
C LEU A 374 -22.73 -6.21 -42.18
N THR A 375 -21.87 -7.20 -42.42
CA THR A 375 -21.85 -8.45 -41.65
C THR A 375 -20.99 -8.30 -40.39
N THR A 376 -21.46 -8.87 -39.27
CA THR A 376 -20.69 -8.86 -38.01
C THR A 376 -19.62 -9.96 -38.02
N ILE A 377 -18.43 -9.64 -37.54
CA ILE A 377 -17.41 -10.65 -37.24
C ILE A 377 -17.91 -11.53 -36.09
N SER A 378 -17.82 -12.85 -36.27
CA SER A 378 -18.39 -13.86 -35.36
C SER A 378 -17.98 -13.70 -33.89
N SER A 379 -16.70 -13.42 -33.61
CA SER A 379 -16.20 -13.05 -32.29
C SER A 379 -14.82 -12.41 -32.39
N SER A 380 -14.64 -11.16 -31.97
CA SER A 380 -13.32 -10.51 -31.96
C SER A 380 -12.90 -10.07 -30.57
N GLY A 381 -11.61 -9.96 -30.31
CA GLY A 381 -11.14 -9.54 -28.99
C GLY A 381 -9.65 -9.64 -28.78
N GLY A 382 -9.25 -9.44 -27.54
CA GLY A 382 -7.86 -9.56 -27.12
C GLY A 382 -7.73 -10.25 -25.77
N LEU A 383 -6.61 -10.95 -25.61
CA LEU A 383 -6.18 -11.58 -24.37
C LEU A 383 -4.83 -10.98 -23.95
N GLN A 384 -4.68 -10.70 -22.66
CA GLN A 384 -3.39 -10.38 -22.02
C GLN A 384 -3.18 -11.29 -20.84
N ILE A 385 -1.94 -11.74 -20.62
CA ILE A 385 -1.53 -12.50 -19.44
C ILE A 385 -0.35 -11.76 -18.79
N CYS A 386 -0.53 -11.34 -17.55
CA CYS A 386 0.53 -10.86 -16.66
C CYS A 386 0.97 -12.02 -15.79
N MET A 387 2.06 -12.69 -16.18
CA MET A 387 2.55 -13.88 -15.51
C MET A 387 3.44 -13.52 -14.32
N ASP A 388 3.16 -14.14 -13.17
CA ASP A 388 3.93 -14.01 -11.93
C ASP A 388 4.74 -15.29 -11.69
N LEU A 389 6.05 -15.15 -11.47
CA LEU A 389 6.96 -16.26 -11.20
C LEU A 389 7.31 -16.32 -9.71
N SER A 390 7.34 -17.53 -9.16
CA SER A 390 7.71 -17.75 -7.76
C SER A 390 9.23 -17.78 -7.61
N SER A 391 9.81 -16.75 -6.99
CA SER A 391 11.24 -16.68 -6.65
C SER A 391 12.17 -16.91 -7.86
N ALA A 392 11.86 -16.28 -9.00
CA ALA A 392 12.46 -16.58 -10.31
C ALA A 392 14.00 -16.69 -10.32
N PHE A 393 14.70 -15.68 -9.79
CA PHE A 393 16.17 -15.69 -9.68
C PHE A 393 16.69 -16.87 -8.85
N ASP A 394 15.99 -17.25 -7.79
CA ASP A 394 16.42 -18.28 -6.85
C ASP A 394 16.32 -19.70 -7.46
N LEU A 395 15.61 -19.87 -8.59
CA LEU A 395 15.31 -21.18 -9.20
C LEU A 395 16.05 -21.47 -10.52
N VAL A 396 16.83 -20.52 -11.05
CA VAL A 396 17.50 -20.71 -12.34
C VAL A 396 18.57 -21.80 -12.24
N SER A 397 18.45 -22.85 -13.04
CA SER A 397 19.46 -23.93 -13.07
C SER A 397 20.77 -23.44 -13.70
N TRP A 398 21.91 -23.88 -13.17
CA TRP A 398 23.21 -23.52 -13.73
C TRP A 398 23.52 -24.24 -15.05
N SER A 399 22.85 -25.37 -15.33
CA SER A 399 22.90 -26.01 -16.65
C SER A 399 22.22 -25.13 -17.71
N SER A 400 21.07 -24.53 -17.42
CA SER A 400 20.44 -23.55 -18.31
C SER A 400 21.26 -22.28 -18.47
N ILE A 401 22.03 -21.87 -17.44
CA ILE A 401 22.99 -20.77 -17.60
C ILE A 401 24.12 -21.16 -18.56
N ARG A 402 24.69 -22.36 -18.42
CA ARG A 402 25.70 -22.87 -19.37
C ARG A 402 25.17 -22.85 -20.80
N GLU A 403 23.99 -23.44 -21.04
CA GLU A 403 23.34 -23.44 -22.37
C GLU A 403 23.08 -22.02 -22.89
N ALA A 404 22.69 -21.08 -22.01
CA ALA A 404 22.50 -19.69 -22.39
C ALA A 404 23.80 -18.94 -22.73
N LEU A 405 24.92 -19.30 -22.09
CA LEU A 405 26.24 -18.75 -22.39
C LEU A 405 26.79 -19.34 -23.69
N GLU A 406 26.58 -20.62 -23.94
CA GLU A 406 26.91 -21.28 -25.21
C GLU A 406 26.11 -20.66 -26.36
N LEU A 407 24.80 -20.44 -26.17
CA LEU A 407 23.95 -19.76 -27.16
C LEU A 407 24.39 -18.31 -27.44
N ALA A 408 25.03 -17.66 -26.48
CA ALA A 408 25.58 -16.32 -26.64
C ALA A 408 27.02 -16.32 -27.14
N GLU A 409 27.59 -17.48 -27.50
CA GLU A 409 28.95 -17.61 -28.03
C GLU A 409 29.98 -16.97 -27.08
N ILE A 410 29.85 -17.24 -25.78
CA ILE A 410 30.79 -16.76 -24.77
C ILE A 410 32.02 -17.66 -24.76
N ASP A 411 33.20 -17.05 -24.63
CA ASP A 411 34.45 -17.78 -24.50
C ASP A 411 34.42 -18.79 -23.35
N VAL A 412 34.91 -20.01 -23.60
CA VAL A 412 34.80 -21.15 -22.66
C VAL A 412 35.50 -20.84 -21.33
N SER A 413 36.62 -20.09 -21.35
CA SER A 413 37.32 -19.70 -20.12
C SER A 413 36.48 -18.75 -19.25
N VAL A 414 35.72 -17.85 -19.87
CA VAL A 414 34.78 -16.96 -19.15
C VAL A 414 33.60 -17.76 -18.60
N GLN A 415 33.06 -18.70 -19.39
CA GLN A 415 31.98 -19.58 -18.92
C GLN A 415 32.39 -20.40 -17.71
N GLU A 416 33.60 -20.98 -17.74
CA GLU A 416 34.17 -21.78 -16.66
C GLU A 416 34.21 -20.98 -15.35
N ILE A 417 34.82 -19.80 -15.36
CA ILE A 417 34.92 -18.95 -14.17
C ILE A 417 33.54 -18.51 -13.66
N LEU A 418 32.61 -18.13 -14.54
CA LEU A 418 31.25 -17.75 -14.13
C LEU A 418 30.49 -18.90 -13.47
N LEU A 419 30.58 -20.10 -14.04
CA LEU A 419 29.91 -21.30 -13.52
C LEU A 419 30.56 -21.81 -12.23
N LEU A 420 31.89 -21.72 -12.10
CA LEU A 420 32.61 -21.99 -10.85
C LEU A 420 32.17 -21.04 -9.76
N TRP A 421 32.07 -19.74 -10.06
CA TRP A 421 31.63 -18.74 -9.08
C TRP A 421 30.21 -19.02 -8.59
N LEU A 422 29.30 -19.43 -9.48
CA LEU A 422 27.94 -19.86 -9.10
C LEU A 422 27.98 -21.13 -8.25
N GLY A 423 28.78 -22.10 -8.65
CA GLY A 423 28.93 -23.40 -7.99
C GLY A 423 29.49 -23.33 -6.57
N GLN A 424 30.38 -22.38 -6.31
CA GLN A 424 31.07 -22.20 -5.02
C GLN A 424 30.37 -21.23 -4.06
N VAL A 425 29.26 -20.59 -4.46
CA VAL A 425 28.55 -19.66 -3.56
C VAL A 425 28.10 -20.38 -2.29
N ARG A 426 28.47 -19.86 -1.12
CA ARG A 426 27.83 -20.21 0.16
C ARG A 426 26.98 -19.04 0.65
N TYR A 427 25.70 -19.29 0.95
CA TYR A 427 24.81 -18.30 1.57
C TYR A 427 24.93 -18.37 3.08
N ILE A 428 25.42 -17.30 3.71
CA ILE A 428 25.62 -17.23 5.16
C ILE A 428 24.47 -16.44 5.79
N PHE A 429 23.67 -17.10 6.63
CA PHE A 429 22.57 -16.51 7.38
C PHE A 429 22.99 -16.24 8.81
N ARG A 430 22.84 -14.99 9.24
CA ARG A 430 23.12 -14.54 10.61
C ARG A 430 21.85 -14.09 11.28
N HIS A 431 21.57 -14.63 12.46
CA HIS A 431 20.44 -14.23 13.28
C HIS A 431 20.89 -14.05 14.75
N LYS A 432 20.94 -12.79 15.20
CA LYS A 432 21.54 -12.40 16.49
C LYS A 432 23.02 -12.85 16.56
N ASN A 433 23.34 -13.77 17.47
CA ASN A 433 24.70 -14.31 17.66
C ASN A 433 24.86 -15.70 17.03
N LEU A 434 23.88 -16.15 16.25
CA LEU A 434 23.86 -17.45 15.59
C LEU A 434 24.16 -17.28 14.10
N GLU A 435 24.81 -18.28 13.54
CA GLU A 435 25.20 -18.33 12.13
C GLU A 435 25.02 -19.76 11.61
N GLN A 436 24.42 -19.88 10.43
CA GLN A 436 24.30 -21.12 9.67
C GLN A 436 24.39 -20.78 8.18
N ASP A 437 24.77 -21.76 7.36
CA ASP A 437 25.01 -21.59 5.93
C ASP A 437 24.26 -22.58 5.04
N ILE A 438 24.14 -22.22 3.76
CA ILE A 438 23.52 -23.05 2.72
C ILE A 438 24.42 -23.06 1.50
N TRP A 439 24.74 -24.26 1.02
CA TRP A 439 25.37 -24.49 -0.27
C TRP A 439 24.29 -24.81 -1.32
N PRO A 440 24.03 -23.91 -2.27
CA PRO A 440 23.00 -24.08 -3.28
C PRO A 440 23.42 -25.08 -4.36
N SER A 441 22.43 -25.65 -5.05
CA SER A 441 22.62 -26.42 -6.29
C SER A 441 22.21 -25.63 -7.55
N TRP A 442 21.49 -24.51 -7.37
CA TRP A 442 21.03 -23.65 -8.44
C TRP A 442 20.75 -22.23 -7.93
N GLY A 443 20.34 -21.34 -8.83
CA GLY A 443 19.90 -19.99 -8.55
C GLY A 443 20.96 -18.93 -8.83
N LEU A 444 20.48 -17.71 -9.04
CA LEU A 444 21.28 -16.52 -9.24
C LEU A 444 21.20 -15.63 -8.00
N ARG A 445 22.35 -15.30 -7.43
CA ARG A 445 22.44 -14.49 -6.20
C ARG A 445 21.85 -13.10 -6.38
N GLN A 446 20.82 -12.78 -5.61
CA GLN A 446 20.28 -11.42 -5.54
C GLN A 446 21.29 -10.49 -4.84
N GLY A 447 21.65 -9.37 -5.49
CA GLY A 447 22.68 -8.44 -5.00
C GLY A 447 24.04 -8.59 -5.70
N CYS A 448 24.24 -9.67 -6.46
CA CYS A 448 25.38 -9.85 -7.33
C CYS A 448 25.34 -8.92 -8.54
N CYS A 449 26.48 -8.36 -8.95
CA CYS A 449 26.59 -7.56 -10.18
C CYS A 449 26.42 -8.40 -11.46
N GLY A 450 26.80 -9.68 -11.45
CA GLY A 450 26.69 -10.57 -12.62
C GLY A 450 25.29 -11.15 -12.85
N SER A 451 24.52 -11.39 -11.79
CA SER A 451 23.20 -12.04 -11.88
C SER A 451 22.21 -11.38 -12.87
N PRO A 452 22.11 -10.04 -12.97
CA PRO A 452 21.22 -9.41 -13.96
C PRO A 452 21.59 -9.73 -15.41
N VAL A 453 22.88 -9.83 -15.74
CA VAL A 453 23.37 -10.15 -17.08
C VAL A 453 23.13 -11.63 -17.40
N LEU A 454 23.40 -12.50 -16.43
CA LEU A 454 23.11 -13.94 -16.54
C LEU A 454 21.61 -14.22 -16.68
N TRP A 455 20.77 -13.46 -15.97
CA TRP A 455 19.31 -13.51 -16.16
C TRP A 455 18.91 -13.10 -17.58
N ALA A 456 19.54 -12.04 -18.12
CA ALA A 456 19.28 -11.61 -19.49
C ALA A 456 19.61 -12.73 -20.50
N ALA A 457 20.78 -13.38 -20.37
CA ALA A 457 21.14 -14.54 -21.18
C ALA A 457 20.12 -15.69 -21.05
N PHE A 458 19.73 -16.04 -19.81
CA PHE A 458 18.69 -17.04 -19.56
C PHE A 458 17.36 -16.71 -20.25
N THR A 459 16.94 -15.44 -20.25
CA THR A 459 15.71 -15.04 -20.95
C THR A 459 15.82 -15.13 -22.47
N ALA A 460 17.02 -15.01 -23.05
CA ALA A 460 17.23 -15.27 -24.47
C ALA A 460 17.11 -16.76 -24.81
N LEU A 461 17.64 -17.64 -23.95
CA LEU A 461 17.43 -19.09 -24.06
C LEU A 461 15.95 -19.45 -23.96
N LEU A 462 15.25 -18.87 -22.99
CA LEU A 462 13.81 -19.07 -22.82
C LEU A 462 13.00 -18.61 -24.04
N ALA A 463 13.33 -17.44 -24.60
CA ALA A 463 12.66 -16.93 -25.80
C ALA A 463 12.96 -17.80 -27.03
N ARG A 464 14.21 -18.24 -27.20
CA ARG A 464 14.61 -19.16 -28.28
C ARG A 464 13.82 -20.47 -28.19
N ALA A 465 13.67 -21.03 -26.99
CA ALA A 465 12.90 -22.25 -26.75
C ALA A 465 11.41 -22.09 -27.11
N ILE A 466 10.83 -20.92 -26.86
CA ILE A 466 9.44 -20.60 -27.23
C ILE A 466 9.31 -20.50 -28.75
N ASP A 467 10.18 -19.72 -29.40
CA ASP A 467 10.16 -19.53 -30.85
C ASP A 467 10.35 -20.86 -31.60
N GLN A 468 11.24 -21.74 -31.13
CA GLN A 468 11.44 -23.07 -31.71
C GLN A 468 10.20 -23.96 -31.62
N LYS A 469 9.39 -23.82 -30.57
CA LYS A 469 8.24 -24.70 -30.33
C LYS A 469 6.94 -24.19 -30.96
N LEU A 470 6.78 -22.86 -31.08
CA LEU A 470 5.59 -22.23 -31.62
C LEU A 470 5.80 -21.81 -33.07
N GLN A 471 6.55 -20.73 -33.29
CA GLN A 471 6.96 -20.25 -34.61
C GLN A 471 8.13 -19.27 -34.45
N ASN A 472 8.91 -19.11 -35.51
CA ASN A 472 10.02 -18.16 -35.50
C ASN A 472 9.52 -16.73 -35.20
N GLN A 473 10.23 -16.01 -34.33
CA GLN A 473 9.87 -14.67 -33.85
C GLN A 473 8.55 -14.56 -33.07
N TRP A 474 7.93 -15.66 -32.62
CA TRP A 474 6.69 -15.60 -31.81
C TRP A 474 6.82 -14.66 -30.61
N CYS A 475 7.94 -14.73 -29.88
CA CYS A 475 8.18 -13.86 -28.74
C CYS A 475 8.16 -12.38 -29.12
N LYS A 476 8.71 -12.01 -30.28
CA LYS A 476 8.75 -10.61 -30.74
C LYS A 476 7.35 -10.01 -30.84
N ASP A 477 6.38 -10.82 -31.27
CA ASP A 477 5.00 -10.38 -31.49
C ASP A 477 4.15 -10.49 -30.23
N HIS A 478 4.31 -11.58 -29.47
CA HIS A 478 3.40 -11.92 -28.37
C HIS A 478 3.93 -11.62 -26.97
N ALA A 479 5.25 -11.47 -26.78
CA ALA A 479 5.84 -11.32 -25.44
C ALA A 479 6.43 -9.93 -25.20
N THR A 480 6.41 -9.51 -23.94
CA THR A 480 7.18 -8.39 -23.41
C THR A 480 7.71 -8.78 -22.04
N LEU A 481 9.03 -8.89 -21.93
CA LEU A 481 9.71 -9.34 -20.72
C LEU A 481 10.37 -8.13 -20.04
N TYR A 482 10.17 -7.97 -18.74
CA TYR A 482 10.92 -7.04 -17.90
C TYR A 482 11.42 -7.80 -16.66
N ALA A 483 12.65 -8.28 -16.73
CA ALA A 483 13.24 -9.16 -15.72
C ALA A 483 12.40 -10.44 -15.59
N ASP A 484 11.78 -10.69 -14.44
CA ASP A 484 10.85 -11.79 -14.20
C ASP A 484 9.40 -11.48 -14.59
N ASP A 485 9.01 -10.20 -14.64
CA ASP A 485 7.68 -9.77 -15.07
C ASP A 485 7.47 -10.09 -16.56
N THR A 486 6.64 -11.08 -16.86
CA THR A 486 6.35 -11.51 -18.23
C THR A 486 4.92 -11.13 -18.61
N HIS A 487 4.80 -10.30 -19.65
CA HIS A 487 3.52 -9.97 -20.28
C HIS A 487 3.39 -10.69 -21.61
N LEU A 488 2.27 -11.37 -21.82
CA LEU A 488 1.91 -12.04 -23.06
C LEU A 488 0.61 -11.45 -23.62
N LYS A 489 0.48 -11.40 -24.94
CA LYS A 489 -0.66 -10.81 -25.63
C LYS A 489 -1.08 -11.57 -26.88
N TRP A 490 -2.40 -11.57 -27.12
CA TRP A 490 -3.02 -12.11 -28.33
C TRP A 490 -4.20 -11.25 -28.78
N THR A 491 -4.49 -11.32 -30.07
CA THR A 491 -5.70 -10.81 -30.71
C THR A 491 -6.38 -11.95 -31.44
N PHE A 492 -7.71 -11.90 -31.56
CA PHE A 492 -8.47 -12.90 -32.28
C PHE A 492 -9.71 -12.27 -32.92
N THR A 493 -10.15 -12.88 -34.02
CA THR A 493 -11.34 -12.54 -34.82
C THR A 493 -12.29 -13.72 -35.00
N LYS A 494 -11.87 -14.91 -34.54
CA LYS A 494 -12.65 -16.16 -34.51
C LYS A 494 -12.35 -16.94 -33.23
N ILE A 495 -13.23 -17.87 -32.87
CA ILE A 495 -13.04 -18.71 -31.68
C ILE A 495 -11.85 -19.64 -31.83
N GLN A 496 -11.58 -20.16 -33.04
CA GLN A 496 -10.42 -21.04 -33.27
C GLN A 496 -9.09 -20.35 -32.94
N GLU A 497 -8.97 -19.04 -33.24
CA GLU A 497 -7.78 -18.24 -32.91
C GLU A 497 -7.65 -18.04 -31.39
N PHE A 498 -8.77 -17.94 -30.67
CA PHE A 498 -8.76 -17.91 -29.21
C PHE A 498 -8.32 -19.26 -28.63
N ASP A 499 -8.83 -20.37 -29.18
CA ASP A 499 -8.43 -21.72 -28.77
C ASP A 499 -6.92 -21.94 -29.02
N GLN A 500 -6.41 -21.45 -30.16
CA GLN A 500 -4.98 -21.42 -30.47
C GLN A 500 -4.20 -20.60 -29.44
N ALA A 501 -4.63 -19.38 -29.10
CA ALA A 501 -3.97 -18.54 -28.11
C ALA A 501 -3.86 -19.23 -26.74
N ILE A 502 -4.89 -19.96 -26.31
CA ILE A 502 -4.86 -20.75 -25.08
C ILE A 502 -3.90 -21.96 -25.21
N GLY A 503 -3.85 -22.61 -26.37
CA GLY A 503 -2.89 -23.66 -26.68
C GLY A 503 -1.43 -23.17 -26.61
N GLU A 504 -1.15 -22.01 -27.20
CA GLU A 504 0.15 -21.35 -27.14
C GLU A 504 0.53 -20.97 -25.70
N LEU A 505 -0.40 -20.40 -24.93
CA LEU A 505 -0.19 -20.09 -23.51
C LEU A 505 0.22 -21.33 -22.70
N ARG A 506 -0.44 -22.47 -22.92
CA ARG A 506 -0.07 -23.74 -22.28
C ARG A 506 1.34 -24.17 -22.67
N CYS A 507 1.71 -24.01 -23.94
CA CYS A 507 3.06 -24.30 -24.42
C CYS A 507 4.10 -23.41 -23.73
N VAL A 508 3.85 -22.10 -23.62
CA VAL A 508 4.72 -21.19 -22.88
C VAL A 508 4.87 -21.65 -21.42
N PHE A 509 3.77 -21.98 -20.73
CA PHE A 509 3.84 -22.49 -19.35
C PHE A 509 4.65 -23.78 -19.23
N ALA A 510 4.54 -24.69 -20.21
CA ALA A 510 5.33 -25.92 -20.24
C ALA A 510 6.83 -25.63 -20.41
N ILE A 511 7.20 -24.67 -21.27
CA ILE A 511 8.60 -24.28 -21.49
C ILE A 511 9.20 -23.63 -20.24
N PHE A 512 8.46 -22.73 -19.58
CA PHE A 512 8.90 -22.15 -18.31
C PHE A 512 9.18 -23.25 -17.27
N ARG A 513 8.27 -24.23 -17.13
CA ARG A 513 8.48 -25.37 -16.21
C ARG A 513 9.67 -26.24 -16.60
N ARG A 514 9.85 -26.51 -17.90
CA ARG A 514 10.99 -27.28 -18.42
C ARG A 514 12.32 -26.62 -18.07
N LEU A 515 12.38 -25.29 -18.10
CA LEU A 515 13.56 -24.49 -17.72
C LEU A 515 13.62 -24.17 -16.22
N GLY A 516 12.90 -24.92 -15.37
CA GLY A 516 12.96 -24.81 -13.91
C GLY A 516 12.17 -23.64 -13.29
N MET A 517 11.40 -22.88 -14.09
CA MET A 517 10.61 -21.76 -13.57
C MET A 517 9.24 -22.22 -13.06
N LYS A 518 8.84 -21.67 -11.91
CA LYS A 518 7.54 -21.96 -11.27
C LYS A 518 6.54 -20.81 -11.45
N VAL A 519 5.59 -21.00 -12.37
CA VAL A 519 4.48 -20.06 -12.58
C VAL A 519 3.51 -20.10 -11.39
N ASN A 520 3.17 -18.92 -10.86
CA ASN A 520 2.18 -18.77 -9.80
C ASN A 520 0.80 -18.50 -10.41
N ASN A 521 -0.03 -19.54 -10.49
CA ASN A 521 -1.36 -19.42 -11.12
C ASN A 521 -2.30 -18.46 -10.37
N ASP A 522 -2.21 -18.39 -9.04
CA ASP A 522 -3.06 -17.53 -8.20
C ASP A 522 -2.75 -16.04 -8.39
N LYS A 523 -1.49 -15.73 -8.70
CA LYS A 523 -1.02 -14.35 -8.93
C LYS A 523 -0.94 -13.97 -10.40
N THR A 524 -0.91 -14.95 -11.29
CA THR A 524 -0.95 -14.71 -12.73
C THR A 524 -2.33 -14.20 -13.12
N GLN A 525 -2.37 -13.04 -13.76
CA GLN A 525 -3.60 -12.33 -14.08
C GLN A 525 -3.85 -12.30 -15.58
N ALA A 526 -5.05 -12.69 -15.99
CA ALA A 526 -5.56 -12.57 -17.34
C ALA A 526 -6.49 -11.36 -17.46
N ILE A 527 -6.43 -10.66 -18.59
CA ILE A 527 -7.40 -9.64 -18.99
C ILE A 527 -7.94 -10.06 -20.36
N LEU A 528 -9.27 -10.16 -20.47
CA LEU A 528 -9.95 -10.62 -21.67
C LEU A 528 -11.01 -9.60 -22.09
N SER A 529 -10.99 -9.20 -23.36
CA SER A 529 -12.08 -8.47 -24.01
C SER A 529 -12.60 -9.27 -25.19
N VAL A 530 -13.93 -9.42 -25.28
CA VAL A 530 -14.60 -10.16 -26.35
C VAL A 530 -15.82 -9.36 -26.83
N THR A 531 -15.94 -9.19 -28.14
CA THR A 531 -17.07 -8.59 -28.85
C THR A 531 -17.58 -9.55 -29.94
N GLY A 532 -18.78 -9.30 -30.47
CA GLY A 532 -19.41 -10.13 -31.50
C GLY A 532 -20.47 -11.12 -30.97
N PRO A 533 -21.28 -11.71 -31.88
CA PRO A 533 -22.42 -12.55 -31.53
C PRO A 533 -22.04 -13.83 -30.78
N LEU A 534 -20.87 -14.42 -31.06
CA LEU A 534 -20.44 -15.67 -30.42
C LEU A 534 -19.66 -15.47 -29.11
N LYS A 535 -19.60 -14.26 -28.55
CA LYS A 535 -18.89 -14.00 -27.27
C LYS A 535 -19.31 -14.92 -26.13
N HIS A 536 -20.60 -15.30 -26.09
CA HIS A 536 -21.16 -16.17 -25.07
C HIS A 536 -20.55 -17.57 -25.10
N LYS A 537 -20.11 -18.06 -26.27
CA LYS A 537 -19.45 -19.36 -26.42
C LYS A 537 -18.09 -19.37 -25.74
N ILE A 538 -17.26 -18.33 -25.95
CA ILE A 538 -15.96 -18.18 -25.25
C ILE A 538 -16.19 -18.11 -23.73
N HIS A 539 -17.14 -17.29 -23.28
CA HIS A 539 -17.46 -17.20 -21.84
C HIS A 539 -17.94 -18.54 -21.26
N LYS A 540 -18.79 -19.29 -21.98
CA LYS A 540 -19.30 -20.59 -21.53
C LYS A 540 -18.20 -21.65 -21.47
N LEU A 541 -17.25 -21.65 -22.40
CA LEU A 541 -16.19 -22.66 -22.46
C LEU A 541 -15.01 -22.36 -21.54
N TYR A 542 -14.61 -21.09 -21.43
CA TYR A 542 -13.34 -20.70 -20.83
C TYR A 542 -13.44 -19.83 -19.58
N VAL A 543 -14.63 -19.31 -19.23
CA VAL A 543 -14.77 -18.48 -18.04
C VAL A 543 -15.59 -19.21 -16.98
N ARG A 544 -15.07 -19.24 -15.76
CA ARG A 544 -15.77 -19.76 -14.58
C ARG A 544 -15.74 -18.74 -13.46
N LYS A 545 -16.81 -18.72 -12.67
CA LYS A 545 -16.89 -17.94 -11.43
C LYS A 545 -16.65 -18.88 -10.26
N GLN A 546 -15.79 -18.47 -9.33
CA GLN A 546 -15.58 -19.17 -8.06
C GLN A 546 -15.57 -18.14 -6.93
N GLY A 547 -16.65 -18.10 -6.14
CA GLY A 547 -16.88 -17.00 -5.21
C GLY A 547 -16.97 -15.66 -5.94
N ASN A 548 -16.20 -14.67 -5.49
CA ASN A 548 -16.12 -13.34 -6.11
C ASN A 548 -15.13 -13.28 -7.28
N ASP A 549 -14.29 -14.30 -7.47
CA ASP A 549 -13.25 -14.31 -8.48
C ASP A 549 -13.75 -14.93 -9.80
N ARG A 550 -13.28 -14.37 -10.91
CA ARG A 550 -13.42 -14.98 -12.23
C ARG A 550 -12.13 -15.69 -12.58
N ARG A 551 -12.24 -16.82 -13.25
CA ARG A 551 -11.11 -17.65 -13.70
C ARG A 551 -11.19 -17.84 -15.20
N LEU A 552 -10.04 -17.70 -15.86
CA LEU A 552 -9.84 -18.11 -17.24
C LEU A 552 -9.28 -19.54 -17.23
N LEU A 553 -10.03 -20.48 -17.79
CA LEU A 553 -9.62 -21.87 -17.91
C LEU A 553 -8.57 -22.02 -19.01
N LEU A 554 -7.60 -22.89 -18.79
CA LEU A 554 -6.55 -23.19 -19.77
C LEU A 554 -6.94 -24.31 -20.74
N SER A 555 -8.08 -24.96 -20.51
CA SER A 555 -8.71 -25.87 -21.48
C SER A 555 -10.23 -25.67 -21.44
N PRO A 556 -10.95 -25.89 -22.55
CA PRO A 556 -12.40 -25.77 -22.57
C PRO A 556 -13.03 -26.65 -21.49
N GLY A 557 -13.78 -26.03 -20.57
CA GLY A 557 -14.54 -26.76 -19.54
C GLY A 557 -13.73 -27.42 -18.42
N ASP A 558 -12.39 -27.41 -18.44
CA ASP A 558 -11.55 -28.00 -17.38
C ASP A 558 -11.35 -27.01 -16.22
N PRO A 559 -11.93 -27.26 -15.03
CA PRO A 559 -11.80 -26.36 -13.89
C PRO A 559 -10.46 -26.48 -13.15
N ASN A 560 -9.63 -27.49 -13.45
CA ASN A 560 -8.41 -27.78 -12.68
C ASN A 560 -7.24 -26.87 -13.06
N HIS A 561 -7.21 -26.38 -14.30
CA HIS A 561 -6.14 -25.54 -14.82
C HIS A 561 -6.66 -24.17 -15.22
N TRP A 562 -6.26 -23.13 -14.49
CA TRP A 562 -6.80 -21.79 -14.66
C TRP A 562 -5.80 -20.70 -14.25
N VAL A 563 -6.12 -19.47 -14.64
CA VAL A 563 -5.48 -18.23 -14.17
C VAL A 563 -6.55 -17.22 -13.76
N LEU A 564 -6.20 -16.26 -12.89
CA LEU A 564 -7.17 -15.28 -12.38
C LEU A 564 -7.60 -14.31 -13.49
N LEU A 565 -8.89 -14.17 -13.75
CA LEU A 565 -9.43 -13.25 -14.75
C LEU A 565 -9.88 -11.93 -14.10
N VAL A 566 -9.24 -10.83 -14.50
CA VAL A 566 -9.47 -9.48 -13.96
C VAL A 566 -9.80 -8.48 -15.07
N ASP A 567 -10.48 -7.38 -14.72
CA ASP A 567 -10.76 -6.31 -15.70
C ASP A 567 -9.55 -5.39 -15.93
N GLN A 568 -8.68 -5.27 -14.93
CA GLN A 568 -7.47 -4.45 -14.96
C GLN A 568 -6.39 -5.05 -14.06
N ALA A 569 -5.12 -4.86 -14.42
CA ALA A 569 -3.96 -5.30 -13.65
C ALA A 569 -2.96 -4.17 -13.47
N GLU A 570 -2.16 -4.21 -12.40
CA GLU A 570 -1.00 -3.32 -12.24
C GLU A 570 0.21 -3.95 -12.93
N TYR A 571 0.75 -3.29 -13.95
CA TYR A 571 1.96 -3.73 -14.66
C TYR A 571 3.00 -2.61 -14.65
N LEU A 572 4.21 -2.92 -14.17
CA LEU A 572 5.34 -1.98 -14.02
C LEU A 572 4.95 -0.62 -13.41
N GLY A 573 3.98 -0.61 -12.48
CA GLY A 573 3.56 0.57 -11.75
C GLY A 573 2.44 1.43 -12.38
N LEU A 574 1.92 1.04 -13.54
CA LEU A 574 0.70 1.60 -14.17
C LEU A 574 -0.43 0.57 -14.23
N ILE A 575 -1.62 0.99 -14.68
CA ILE A 575 -2.77 0.10 -14.87
C ILE A 575 -2.90 -0.25 -16.34
N ILE A 576 -3.00 -1.54 -16.64
CA ILE A 576 -3.32 -2.06 -17.96
C ILE A 576 -4.71 -2.65 -17.96
N SER A 577 -5.47 -2.38 -19.01
CA SER A 577 -6.81 -2.87 -19.27
C SER A 577 -7.17 -2.60 -20.74
N TYR A 578 -8.28 -3.16 -21.21
CA TYR A 578 -8.83 -2.82 -22.53
C TYR A 578 -9.79 -1.62 -22.51
N HIS A 579 -10.02 -1.00 -21.35
CA HIS A 579 -11.02 0.06 -21.19
C HIS A 579 -10.51 1.19 -20.30
N HIS A 580 -10.43 2.41 -20.87
CA HIS A 580 -10.02 3.64 -20.15
C HIS A 580 -8.74 3.50 -19.32
N TYR A 581 -7.75 2.76 -19.82
CA TYR A 581 -6.49 2.47 -19.11
C TYR A 581 -5.70 3.75 -18.78
N GLU A 582 -5.86 4.82 -19.57
CA GLU A 582 -5.23 6.11 -19.34
C GLU A 582 -5.78 6.76 -18.07
N LYS A 583 -7.11 6.83 -17.96
CA LYS A 583 -7.81 7.37 -16.78
C LYS A 583 -7.53 6.53 -15.54
N GLN A 584 -7.59 5.21 -15.66
CA GLN A 584 -7.28 4.29 -14.56
C GLN A 584 -5.84 4.46 -14.07
N SER A 585 -4.87 4.59 -14.99
CA SER A 585 -3.47 4.83 -14.67
C SER A 585 -3.25 6.18 -13.98
N VAL A 586 -3.86 7.26 -14.47
CA VAL A 586 -3.80 8.58 -13.82
C VAL A 586 -4.36 8.51 -12.39
N GLN A 587 -5.53 7.90 -12.20
CA GLN A 587 -6.12 7.74 -10.87
C GLN A 587 -5.23 6.93 -9.92
N HIS A 588 -4.63 5.85 -10.40
CA HIS A 588 -3.67 5.05 -9.63
C HIS A 588 -2.44 5.85 -9.22
N ARG A 589 -1.82 6.60 -10.14
CA ARG A 589 -0.66 7.44 -9.83
C ARG A 589 -1.00 8.58 -8.88
N LEU A 590 -2.16 9.22 -9.05
CA LEU A 590 -2.67 10.22 -8.11
C LEU A 590 -2.85 9.62 -6.71
N ALA A 591 -3.39 8.41 -6.59
CA ALA A 591 -3.55 7.74 -5.30
C ALA A 591 -2.19 7.43 -4.65
N LYS A 592 -1.22 6.88 -5.40
CA LYS A 592 0.14 6.63 -4.91
C LYS A 592 0.85 7.91 -4.47
N ALA A 593 0.76 8.97 -5.27
CA ALA A 593 1.35 10.28 -4.95
C ALA A 593 0.74 10.90 -3.69
N ASN A 594 -0.58 10.81 -3.53
CA ASN A 594 -1.28 11.25 -2.32
C ASN A 594 -0.82 10.47 -1.09
N HIS A 595 -0.69 9.16 -1.20
CA HIS A 595 -0.18 8.33 -0.10
C HIS A 595 1.26 8.72 0.26
N ARG A 596 2.12 8.96 -0.75
CA ARG A 596 3.50 9.40 -0.53
C ARG A 596 3.59 10.77 0.13
N ARG A 597 2.76 11.73 -0.30
CA ARG A 597 2.65 13.05 0.32
C ARG A 597 2.17 12.94 1.77
N TRP A 598 1.17 12.10 2.04
CA TRP A 598 0.66 11.90 3.39
C TRP A 598 1.71 11.31 4.33
N ALA A 599 2.51 10.35 3.85
CA ALA A 599 3.66 9.83 4.60
C ALA A 599 4.68 10.92 4.95
N LEU A 600 4.83 11.94 4.10
CA LEU A 600 5.73 13.08 4.29
C LEU A 600 5.08 14.27 5.01
N ALA A 601 3.80 14.18 5.41
CA ALA A 601 3.05 15.30 5.98
C ALA A 601 3.72 15.91 7.22
N SER A 602 4.43 15.08 8.00
CA SER A 602 5.17 15.52 9.19
C SER A 602 6.27 16.53 8.90
N ILE A 603 6.77 16.55 7.65
CA ILE A 603 7.83 17.40 7.12
C ILE A 603 7.20 18.48 6.22
N LEU A 604 6.32 18.11 5.29
CA LEU A 604 5.75 19.04 4.28
C LEU A 604 4.84 20.13 4.84
N HIS A 605 4.29 19.95 6.05
CA HIS A 605 3.42 20.95 6.69
C HIS A 605 4.06 21.60 7.93
N THR A 606 5.36 21.37 8.17
CA THR A 606 6.04 22.06 9.28
C THR A 606 6.35 23.52 8.93
N LYS A 607 6.29 24.38 9.94
CA LYS A 607 6.79 25.77 9.86
C LYS A 607 8.31 25.88 10.14
N ARG A 608 8.94 24.78 10.57
CA ARG A 608 10.37 24.74 10.96
C ARG A 608 11.33 24.44 9.80
N MET A 609 10.82 24.36 8.58
CA MET A 609 11.62 24.12 7.39
C MET A 609 11.20 25.11 6.30
N SER A 610 12.16 25.56 5.51
CA SER A 610 11.90 26.50 4.42
C SER A 610 10.91 25.94 3.40
N ILE A 611 10.12 26.82 2.79
CA ILE A 611 9.15 26.44 1.77
C ILE A 611 9.84 25.82 0.55
N ALA A 612 10.94 26.44 0.09
CA ALA A 612 11.73 25.95 -1.04
C ALA A 612 12.15 24.49 -0.85
N TYR A 613 12.67 24.13 0.32
CA TYR A 613 13.08 22.77 0.61
C TYR A 613 11.88 21.79 0.67
N LYS A 614 10.76 22.21 1.28
CA LYS A 614 9.55 21.38 1.32
C LYS A 614 9.02 21.09 -0.09
N LEU A 615 9.07 22.07 -0.99
CA LEU A 615 8.68 21.91 -2.39
C LEU A 615 9.65 21.00 -3.14
N GLN A 616 10.97 21.14 -2.97
CA GLN A 616 11.97 20.25 -3.58
C GLN A 616 11.79 18.79 -3.13
N LEU A 617 11.53 18.57 -1.83
CA LEU A 617 11.23 17.24 -1.28
C LEU A 617 9.92 16.67 -1.86
N TRP A 618 8.89 17.51 -1.97
CA TRP A 618 7.62 17.12 -2.58
C TRP A 618 7.78 16.78 -4.06
N GLN A 619 8.54 17.57 -4.84
CA GLN A 619 8.85 17.29 -6.24
C GLN A 619 9.55 15.94 -6.39
N SER A 620 10.61 15.73 -5.59
CA SER A 620 11.44 14.51 -5.64
C SER A 620 10.70 13.24 -5.22
N CYS A 621 9.67 13.35 -4.37
CA CYS A 621 8.97 12.19 -3.80
C CYS A 621 7.55 12.00 -4.33
N ALA A 622 6.72 13.03 -4.26
CA ALA A 622 5.29 12.94 -4.54
C ALA A 622 4.99 13.27 -6.01
N LEU A 623 5.58 14.34 -6.57
CA LEU A 623 5.38 14.69 -7.99
C LEU A 623 6.01 13.63 -8.90
N SER A 624 7.25 13.19 -8.63
CA SER A 624 7.87 12.08 -9.35
C SER A 624 7.03 10.79 -9.31
N THR A 625 6.38 10.50 -8.18
CA THR A 625 5.42 9.39 -8.07
C THR A 625 4.17 9.64 -8.90
N MET A 626 3.68 10.88 -8.98
CA MET A 626 2.51 11.23 -9.76
C MET A 626 2.76 11.07 -11.27
N MET A 627 3.92 11.54 -11.74
CA MET A 627 4.24 11.62 -13.18
C MET A 627 4.84 10.33 -13.76
N TYR A 628 5.30 9.42 -12.90
CA TYR A 628 5.95 8.18 -13.32
C TYR A 628 5.18 7.47 -14.44
N ALA A 629 5.87 7.27 -15.57
CA ALA A 629 5.42 6.57 -16.77
C ALA A 629 4.15 7.12 -17.47
N LEU A 630 3.55 8.23 -17.02
CA LEU A 630 2.33 8.77 -17.65
C LEU A 630 2.57 9.27 -19.09
N HIS A 631 3.81 9.63 -19.43
CA HIS A 631 4.21 9.98 -20.80
C HIS A 631 4.15 8.79 -21.79
N CYS A 632 3.94 7.57 -21.31
CA CYS A 632 3.68 6.41 -22.17
C CYS A 632 2.23 6.35 -22.67
N LEU A 633 1.39 7.29 -22.23
CA LEU A 633 -0.06 7.33 -22.49
C LEU A 633 -0.40 8.63 -23.24
N CYS A 634 -1.41 8.56 -24.11
CA CYS A 634 -2.04 9.75 -24.68
C CYS A 634 -3.09 10.27 -23.67
N LEU A 635 -2.74 11.32 -22.93
CA LEU A 635 -3.62 11.83 -21.88
C LEU A 635 -4.65 12.81 -22.45
N SER A 636 -5.94 12.56 -22.21
CA SER A 636 -6.99 13.54 -22.51
C SER A 636 -6.89 14.81 -21.67
N ALA A 637 -7.48 15.92 -22.14
CA ALA A 637 -7.55 17.19 -21.42
C ALA A 637 -8.12 17.04 -19.99
N GLY A 638 -9.15 16.20 -19.81
CA GLY A 638 -9.72 15.92 -18.48
C GLY A 638 -8.76 15.20 -17.52
N ASN A 639 -7.90 14.32 -18.04
CA ASN A 639 -6.85 13.65 -17.26
C ASN A 639 -5.74 14.63 -16.87
N VAL A 640 -5.32 15.48 -17.81
CA VAL A 640 -4.34 16.56 -17.57
C VAL A 640 -4.86 17.52 -16.51
N HIS A 641 -6.10 18.00 -16.65
CA HIS A 641 -6.73 18.88 -15.65
C HIS A 641 -6.76 18.23 -14.25
N SER A 642 -6.99 16.92 -14.18
CA SER A 642 -6.98 16.18 -12.90
C SER A 642 -5.59 16.15 -12.24
N LEU A 643 -4.52 16.04 -13.04
CA LEU A 643 -3.14 16.14 -12.58
C LEU A 643 -2.85 17.55 -12.05
N GLN A 644 -3.10 18.58 -12.88
CA GLN A 644 -2.88 19.99 -12.53
C GLN A 644 -3.61 20.38 -11.25
N LYS A 645 -4.89 20.01 -11.14
CA LYS A 645 -5.71 20.23 -9.94
C LYS A 645 -5.09 19.59 -8.69
N THR A 646 -4.53 18.39 -8.81
CA THR A 646 -3.92 17.70 -7.66
C THR A 646 -2.58 18.32 -7.30
N ILE A 647 -1.78 18.71 -8.29
CA ILE A 647 -0.53 19.46 -8.10
C ILE A 647 -0.81 20.74 -7.32
N MET A 648 -1.76 21.56 -7.77
CA MET A 648 -2.07 22.82 -7.08
C MET A 648 -2.62 22.60 -5.68
N LYS A 649 -3.43 21.56 -5.44
CA LYS A 649 -3.84 21.18 -4.09
C LYS A 649 -2.65 20.84 -3.18
N HIS A 650 -1.65 20.14 -3.71
CA HIS A 650 -0.45 19.80 -2.95
C HIS A 650 0.37 21.04 -2.61
N VAL A 651 0.66 21.86 -3.62
CA VAL A 651 1.48 23.07 -3.50
C VAL A 651 0.85 24.05 -2.52
N ARG A 652 -0.43 24.40 -2.74
CA ARG A 652 -1.18 25.31 -1.86
C ARG A 652 -1.17 24.85 -0.40
N ALA A 653 -1.27 23.54 -0.16
CA ALA A 653 -1.19 22.98 1.19
C ALA A 653 0.23 23.04 1.82
N ILE A 654 1.29 23.02 1.02
CA ILE A 654 2.69 23.12 1.49
C ILE A 654 3.06 24.56 1.84
N VAL A 655 2.62 25.50 1.00
CA VAL A 655 2.87 26.95 1.14
C VAL A 655 1.84 27.64 2.04
N ALA A 656 0.83 26.89 2.50
CA ALA A 656 -0.27 27.38 3.34
C ALA A 656 -1.07 28.54 2.70
N ASN A 657 -1.23 28.51 1.38
CA ASN A 657 -2.00 29.51 0.62
C ASN A 657 -3.39 28.94 0.29
N GLN A 658 -4.44 29.54 0.87
CA GLN A 658 -5.83 29.17 0.59
C GLN A 658 -6.43 30.18 -0.39
N ALA A 659 -6.80 29.72 -1.59
CA ALA A 659 -7.25 30.60 -2.68
C ALA A 659 -8.38 31.56 -2.26
N PHE A 660 -9.33 31.09 -1.46
CA PHE A 660 -10.46 31.90 -0.98
C PHE A 660 -10.09 32.96 0.07
N LEU A 661 -8.90 32.87 0.68
CA LEU A 661 -8.39 33.86 1.64
C LEU A 661 -7.41 34.84 1.01
N THR A 662 -6.56 34.35 0.11
CA THR A 662 -5.44 35.14 -0.41
C THR A 662 -5.71 35.76 -1.78
N GLY A 663 -6.77 35.34 -2.49
CA GLY A 663 -7.05 35.74 -3.87
C GLY A 663 -6.03 35.24 -4.91
N THR A 664 -4.90 34.66 -4.47
CA THR A 664 -3.77 34.31 -5.32
C THR A 664 -4.14 33.25 -6.35
N THR A 665 -3.90 33.56 -7.62
CA THR A 665 -4.20 32.68 -8.76
C THR A 665 -3.25 31.47 -8.78
N HIS A 666 -3.54 30.47 -9.62
CA HIS A 666 -2.59 29.35 -9.79
C HIS A 666 -1.28 29.83 -10.40
N ASP A 667 -1.35 30.68 -11.42
CA ASP A 667 -0.18 31.15 -12.17
C ASP A 667 0.77 31.97 -11.31
N GLU A 668 0.22 32.83 -10.44
CA GLU A 668 1.01 33.57 -9.45
C GLU A 668 1.80 32.65 -8.52
N ILE A 669 1.18 31.58 -8.00
CA ILE A 669 1.87 30.61 -7.13
C ILE A 669 2.97 29.87 -7.90
N MET A 670 2.67 29.47 -9.13
CA MET A 670 3.62 28.73 -9.96
C MET A 670 4.85 29.58 -10.28
N LYS A 671 4.65 30.86 -10.63
CA LYS A 671 5.73 31.84 -10.85
C LYS A 671 6.52 32.10 -9.56
N THR A 672 5.83 32.43 -8.46
CA THR A 672 6.46 32.76 -7.17
C THR A 672 7.36 31.64 -6.66
N TYR A 673 6.90 30.39 -6.74
CA TYR A 673 7.63 29.23 -6.20
C TYR A 673 8.38 28.42 -7.26
N HIS A 674 8.51 28.95 -8.48
CA HIS A 674 9.28 28.36 -9.58
C HIS A 674 8.90 26.89 -9.84
N ILE A 675 7.60 26.60 -9.81
CA ILE A 675 7.10 25.24 -9.98
C ILE A 675 6.97 24.96 -11.46
N ARG A 676 7.88 24.15 -11.99
CA ARG A 676 7.84 23.73 -13.40
C ARG A 676 6.90 22.53 -13.56
N MET A 677 5.95 22.60 -14.49
CA MET A 677 5.09 21.47 -14.87
C MET A 677 5.62 20.79 -16.13
N HIS A 678 6.90 20.46 -16.14
CA HIS A 678 7.53 19.77 -17.27
C HIS A 678 6.70 18.54 -17.71
N GLY A 679 6.26 18.54 -18.96
CA GLY A 679 5.42 17.49 -19.56
C GLY A 679 3.90 17.71 -19.45
N LEU A 680 3.45 18.87 -18.97
CA LEU A 680 2.04 19.32 -19.00
C LEU A 680 1.93 20.75 -19.56
N ASP A 681 2.98 21.25 -20.23
CA ASP A 681 3.00 22.58 -20.85
C ASP A 681 2.17 22.58 -22.15
N PRO A 682 1.47 23.69 -22.48
CA PRO A 682 0.65 23.81 -23.69
C PRO A 682 1.41 23.48 -24.98
N ASP A 683 2.68 23.86 -25.08
CA ASP A 683 3.49 23.71 -26.31
C ASP A 683 3.83 22.24 -26.68
N MET A 684 3.61 21.28 -25.76
CA MET A 684 3.69 19.84 -26.07
C MET A 684 2.33 19.24 -26.46
N MET A 685 1.22 19.96 -26.30
CA MET A 685 -0.10 19.52 -26.79
C MET A 685 -0.15 19.52 -28.32
N ASP A 686 0.57 20.43 -28.98
CA ASP A 686 0.73 20.47 -30.44
C ASP A 686 1.48 19.24 -30.99
N PHE A 687 2.31 18.58 -30.17
CA PHE A 687 3.04 17.37 -30.56
C PHE A 687 2.18 16.09 -30.45
N PHE A 688 1.04 16.15 -29.72
CA PHE A 688 0.15 15.00 -29.48
C PHE A 688 -1.11 14.98 -30.37
N GLY A 689 -1.15 15.80 -31.42
CA GLY A 689 -2.04 15.67 -32.57
C GLY A 689 -3.51 15.95 -32.28
N GLU A 690 -4.07 16.85 -33.09
CA GLU A 690 -5.50 17.05 -33.26
C GLU A 690 -6.17 15.70 -33.62
N TYR A 691 -6.73 15.03 -32.62
CA TYR A 691 -7.82 14.10 -32.88
C TYR A 691 -9.08 14.95 -32.95
N GLN A 692 -9.53 15.20 -34.19
CA GLN A 692 -10.89 15.62 -34.47
C GLN A 692 -11.84 14.72 -33.68
N GLU A 693 -12.68 15.36 -32.87
CA GLU A 693 -13.83 14.73 -32.24
C GLU A 693 -14.66 14.05 -33.33
N MET A 694 -14.54 12.73 -33.46
CA MET A 694 -15.57 11.95 -34.14
C MET A 694 -16.81 12.06 -33.26
N GLU A 695 -17.78 12.82 -33.75
CA GLU A 695 -19.11 13.02 -33.17
C GLU A 695 -19.61 11.75 -32.49
N GLU A 696 -19.86 11.88 -31.17
CA GLU A 696 -20.59 10.89 -30.40
C GLU A 696 -22.01 10.76 -30.97
N MET A 697 -22.28 9.69 -31.71
CA MET A 697 -23.66 9.26 -31.95
C MET A 697 -24.35 9.00 -30.58
N PRO A 698 -25.57 9.52 -30.36
CA PRO A 698 -26.13 9.67 -29.02
C PRO A 698 -26.54 8.31 -28.43
N GLY A 699 -25.86 7.89 -27.37
CA GLY A 699 -26.33 6.84 -26.45
C GLY A 699 -27.34 7.40 -25.44
N PRO A 700 -28.23 6.58 -24.87
CA PRO A 700 -29.29 7.04 -23.98
C PRO A 700 -28.72 7.74 -22.73
N MET A 701 -29.26 8.94 -22.49
CA MET A 701 -28.87 9.92 -21.49
C MET A 701 -28.50 9.34 -20.12
N GLN A 702 -27.26 9.57 -19.69
CA GLN A 702 -26.85 9.43 -18.29
C GLN A 702 -27.07 10.77 -17.56
N PRO A 703 -27.72 10.79 -16.38
CA PRO A 703 -27.95 12.03 -15.66
C PRO A 703 -26.64 12.61 -15.09
N THR A 704 -26.53 13.92 -15.28
CA THR A 704 -25.42 14.83 -15.04
C THR A 704 -24.97 14.93 -13.57
N HIS A 705 -23.68 15.25 -13.45
CA HIS A 705 -22.88 15.55 -12.26
C HIS A 705 -23.60 16.24 -11.07
N ALA A 706 -23.41 15.69 -9.87
CA ALA A 706 -23.58 16.40 -8.60
C ALA A 706 -22.23 16.98 -8.09
N PRO A 707 -22.21 18.18 -7.46
CA PRO A 707 -20.99 18.90 -7.08
C PRO A 707 -20.25 18.31 -5.86
N ARG A 708 -18.91 18.41 -5.88
CA ARG A 708 -17.99 17.96 -4.82
C ARG A 708 -18.07 18.85 -3.58
N ASN A 709 -18.48 18.28 -2.46
CA ASN A 709 -18.49 18.89 -1.12
C ASN A 709 -17.06 18.94 -0.51
N PRO A 710 -16.53 20.10 -0.08
CA PRO A 710 -15.17 20.26 0.42
C PRO A 710 -15.09 20.27 1.96
N PHE A 711 -15.37 19.15 2.64
CA PHE A 711 -15.03 19.01 4.08
C PHE A 711 -14.61 17.58 4.41
N VAL A 712 -13.29 17.37 4.55
CA VAL A 712 -12.70 16.14 5.09
C VAL A 712 -12.48 16.35 6.59
N THR A 713 -13.26 15.67 7.44
CA THR A 713 -12.97 15.56 8.88
C THR A 713 -12.11 14.33 9.17
N PRO A 714 -11.16 14.37 10.14
CA PRO A 714 -10.28 13.25 10.42
C PRO A 714 -10.83 12.30 11.49
N ASN A 715 -10.50 11.01 11.33
CA ASN A 715 -10.52 9.93 12.33
C ASN A 715 -11.87 9.51 12.95
N LYS A 716 -12.42 8.37 12.49
CA LYS A 716 -13.21 7.48 13.36
C LYS A 716 -12.44 6.18 13.60
N ARG A 717 -12.03 5.99 14.86
CA ARG A 717 -11.57 4.71 15.40
C ARG A 717 -12.69 3.67 15.20
N ARG A 718 -12.38 2.55 14.55
CA ARG A 718 -13.24 1.36 14.56
C ARG A 718 -13.35 0.88 16.00
N ARG A 719 -14.54 1.02 16.60
CA ARG A 719 -14.99 0.22 17.73
C ARG A 719 -15.91 -0.84 17.17
N ASP A 720 -15.59 -2.08 17.48
CA ASP A 720 -16.37 -3.28 17.20
C ASP A 720 -17.74 -3.21 17.92
N PRO A 721 -18.89 -3.49 17.28
CA PRO A 721 -20.21 -3.43 17.93
C PRO A 721 -20.54 -4.64 18.82
N PHE A 722 -19.67 -5.64 18.89
CA PHE A 722 -19.92 -6.93 19.55
C PHE A 722 -18.93 -7.30 20.66
N GLY A 723 -18.16 -6.35 21.18
CA GLY A 723 -17.28 -6.56 22.35
C GLY A 723 -18.03 -6.64 23.68
N THR A 724 -17.58 -7.55 24.53
CA THR A 724 -18.13 -7.99 25.84
C THR A 724 -18.41 -6.90 26.87
N SER A 725 -19.42 -7.20 27.69
CA SER A 725 -20.13 -6.44 28.72
C SER A 725 -19.25 -5.64 29.70
N ARG A 726 -19.72 -4.43 30.06
CA ARG A 726 -19.38 -3.76 31.34
C ARG A 726 -20.68 -3.49 32.10
N PRO A 727 -20.76 -3.77 33.42
CA PRO A 727 -21.96 -3.53 34.19
C PRO A 727 -22.14 -2.04 34.52
N THR A 728 -23.39 -1.60 34.48
CA THR A 728 -23.92 -0.31 34.94
C THR A 728 -24.16 -0.33 36.45
N PRO A 729 -23.85 0.73 37.22
CA PRO A 729 -24.37 0.88 38.58
C PRO A 729 -25.75 1.55 38.58
N SER A 730 -26.64 1.05 39.44
CA SER A 730 -27.98 1.58 39.76
C SER A 730 -27.90 2.78 40.72
N PRO A 731 -28.96 3.60 40.85
CA PRO A 731 -28.92 4.88 41.55
C PRO A 731 -29.35 4.76 43.03
N PHE A 732 -28.56 5.33 43.94
CA PHE A 732 -28.99 5.56 45.32
C PHE A 732 -29.53 6.99 45.49
N ARG A 733 -30.76 7.08 46.00
CA ARG A 733 -31.43 8.30 46.48
C ARG A 733 -30.94 8.63 47.92
N PRO A 734 -30.92 9.91 48.35
CA PRO A 734 -30.53 10.30 49.70
C PRO A 734 -31.75 10.52 50.62
N PRO A 735 -31.56 10.55 51.96
CA PRO A 735 -32.45 11.29 52.84
C PRO A 735 -31.74 12.37 53.67
N HIS A 736 -32.37 13.55 53.64
CA HIS A 736 -32.65 14.55 54.68
C HIS A 736 -31.55 15.28 55.50
N TYR A 737 -31.83 16.58 55.66
CA TYR A 737 -31.10 17.70 56.24
C TYR A 737 -31.02 17.71 57.78
N GLN A 738 -29.97 18.32 58.34
CA GLN A 738 -30.06 19.26 59.48
C GLN A 738 -28.81 20.19 59.55
N GLN A 739 -29.02 21.40 60.09
CA GLN A 739 -28.33 22.70 59.94
C GLN A 739 -27.00 22.82 60.72
N GLY A 740 -25.90 23.42 60.22
CA GLY A 740 -25.48 24.85 60.23
C GLY A 740 -24.10 25.00 60.99
N PRO A 741 -23.28 26.08 60.92
CA PRO A 741 -23.36 27.39 60.22
C PRO A 741 -22.15 27.72 59.26
N HIS A 742 -22.21 28.90 58.63
CA HIS A 742 -21.43 29.52 57.51
C HIS A 742 -19.87 29.54 57.56
N PRO A 743 -19.14 30.08 56.53
CA PRO A 743 -18.94 29.55 55.17
C PRO A 743 -17.44 29.50 54.76
N PRO A 744 -16.97 28.60 53.89
CA PRO A 744 -15.68 28.79 53.22
C PRO A 744 -15.89 29.34 51.80
N ARG A 745 -15.36 30.55 51.58
CA ARG A 745 -14.97 31.22 50.33
C ARG A 745 -15.41 30.53 49.02
N ALA A 746 -16.19 31.29 48.22
CA ALA A 746 -16.54 30.95 46.84
C ALA A 746 -15.33 30.38 46.07
N PRO A 747 -15.45 29.21 45.42
CA PRO A 747 -14.38 28.71 44.57
C PRO A 747 -14.17 29.72 43.44
N HIS A 748 -12.94 30.18 43.24
CA HIS A 748 -12.57 30.98 42.08
C HIS A 748 -13.07 30.27 40.82
N ARG A 749 -14.17 30.77 40.26
CA ARG A 749 -14.78 30.28 39.04
C ARG A 749 -13.89 30.72 37.89
N ASP A 750 -13.24 29.77 37.21
CA ASP A 750 -12.39 30.07 36.06
C ASP A 750 -13.21 30.84 34.99
N PRO A 751 -12.94 32.16 34.79
CA PRO A 751 -13.71 32.99 33.87
C PRO A 751 -13.66 32.45 32.44
N LEU A 752 -12.55 31.81 32.06
CA LEU A 752 -12.38 31.20 30.76
C LEU A 752 -13.30 29.98 30.60
N LEU A 753 -13.41 29.13 31.63
CA LEU A 753 -14.27 27.94 31.60
C LEU A 753 -15.75 28.31 31.48
N PHE A 754 -16.20 29.33 32.24
CA PHE A 754 -17.57 29.83 32.16
C PHE A 754 -17.87 30.49 30.82
N THR A 755 -16.92 31.30 30.30
CA THR A 755 -17.05 31.92 28.98
C THR A 755 -17.12 30.86 27.88
N LEU A 756 -16.23 29.86 27.94
CA LEU A 756 -16.23 28.73 27.01
C LEU A 756 -17.54 27.94 27.08
N ALA A 757 -18.05 27.65 28.28
CA ALA A 757 -19.30 26.92 28.45
C ALA A 757 -20.52 27.71 27.93
N LYS A 758 -20.58 29.04 28.15
CA LYS A 758 -21.58 29.92 27.54
C LYS A 758 -21.47 29.94 26.01
N THR A 759 -20.26 30.06 25.47
CA THR A 759 -20.02 30.02 24.01
C THR A 759 -20.42 28.68 23.41
N VAL A 760 -20.15 27.56 24.09
CA VAL A 760 -20.54 26.22 23.64
C VAL A 760 -22.06 26.05 23.64
N LEU A 761 -22.77 26.54 24.67
CA LEU A 761 -24.24 26.52 24.68
C LEU A 761 -24.81 27.36 23.53
N LYS A 762 -24.29 28.58 23.30
CA LYS A 762 -24.71 29.43 22.19
C LYS A 762 -24.44 28.78 20.84
N GLN A 763 -23.25 28.20 20.63
CA GLN A 763 -22.92 27.45 19.41
C GLN A 763 -23.86 26.26 19.19
N GLN A 764 -24.24 25.58 20.26
CA GLN A 764 -25.13 24.43 20.19
C GLN A 764 -26.58 24.85 19.88
N GLU A 765 -27.03 26.02 20.35
CA GLU A 765 -28.30 26.63 19.98
C GLU A 765 -28.34 26.99 18.48
N GLU A 766 -27.30 27.65 17.95
CA GLU A 766 -27.18 27.93 16.51
C GLU A 766 -27.20 26.65 15.67
N LEU A 767 -26.52 25.59 16.13
CA LEU A 767 -26.56 24.28 15.47
C LEU A 767 -27.93 23.60 15.57
N GLN A 768 -28.72 23.87 16.61
CA GLN A 768 -30.10 23.37 16.75
C GLN A 768 -31.03 24.07 15.76
N VAL A 769 -30.89 25.38 15.56
CA VAL A 769 -31.63 26.13 14.54
C VAL A 769 -31.39 25.52 13.15
N LEU A 770 -30.12 25.31 12.79
CA LEU A 770 -29.76 24.67 11.50
C LEU A 770 -30.27 23.22 11.36
N ARG A 771 -30.50 22.52 12.47
CA ARG A 771 -31.06 21.16 12.44
C ARG A 771 -32.55 21.13 12.18
N GLN A 772 -33.27 22.21 12.45
CA GLN A 772 -34.69 22.28 12.11
C GLN A 772 -34.91 22.17 10.60
N ASP A 773 -33.97 22.68 9.80
CA ASP A 773 -34.03 22.67 8.33
C ASP A 773 -33.30 21.49 7.69
N THR A 774 -32.68 20.62 8.49
CA THR A 774 -31.87 19.51 7.96
C THR A 774 -32.17 18.16 8.57
N SER A 775 -32.90 18.07 9.68
CA SER A 775 -33.04 16.84 10.46
C SER A 775 -34.49 16.52 10.81
N TYR A 776 -34.92 15.31 10.44
CA TYR A 776 -36.14 14.67 10.92
C TYR A 776 -35.82 13.68 12.04
N ILE A 777 -36.67 13.67 13.06
CA ILE A 777 -36.69 12.70 14.14
C ILE A 777 -37.88 11.76 13.91
N LEU A 778 -37.59 10.48 13.72
CA LEU A 778 -38.60 9.45 13.49
C LEU A 778 -38.77 8.62 14.77
N PHE A 779 -40.01 8.27 15.08
CA PHE A 779 -40.41 7.45 16.21
C PHE A 779 -41.09 6.19 15.69
N LEU A 780 -40.44 5.04 15.87
CA LEU A 780 -40.91 3.75 15.38
C LEU A 780 -41.41 2.93 16.58
N ARG A 781 -42.68 2.53 16.58
CA ARG A 781 -43.28 1.70 17.64
C ARG A 781 -42.66 0.31 17.66
N ALA A 782 -42.64 -0.32 18.82
CA ALA A 782 -42.33 -1.75 18.96
C ALA A 782 -43.58 -2.59 18.66
N GLY A 783 -43.39 -3.83 18.21
CA GLY A 783 -44.48 -4.78 17.96
C GLY A 783 -44.46 -5.38 16.56
N GLU A 784 -45.37 -6.33 16.32
CA GLU A 784 -45.46 -7.14 15.10
C GLU A 784 -45.70 -6.30 13.83
N HIS A 785 -46.49 -5.24 13.94
CA HIS A 785 -46.79 -4.34 12.82
C HIS A 785 -45.71 -3.26 12.59
N SER A 786 -44.59 -3.30 13.30
CA SER A 786 -43.49 -2.34 13.15
C SER A 786 -42.55 -2.66 12.00
N VAL A 787 -41.98 -1.63 11.36
CA VAL A 787 -40.89 -1.76 10.37
C VAL A 787 -39.52 -2.06 11.00
N LEU A 788 -39.39 -2.04 12.33
CA LEU A 788 -38.11 -2.23 13.01
C LEU A 788 -37.45 -3.59 12.70
N SER A 789 -38.24 -4.67 12.62
CA SER A 789 -37.73 -6.00 12.26
C SER A 789 -37.18 -6.00 10.83
N HIS A 790 -37.93 -5.42 9.88
CA HIS A 790 -37.49 -5.27 8.49
C HIS A 790 -36.17 -4.48 8.39
N LEU A 791 -36.06 -3.33 9.09
CA LEU A 791 -34.82 -2.54 9.11
C LEU A 791 -33.64 -3.30 9.76
N TYR A 792 -33.89 -4.09 10.80
CA TYR A 792 -32.86 -4.93 11.41
C TYR A 792 -32.37 -6.00 10.44
N GLN A 793 -33.28 -6.74 9.81
CA GLN A 793 -32.95 -7.77 8.82
C GLN A 793 -32.20 -7.16 7.62
N THR A 794 -32.63 -6.01 7.10
CA THR A 794 -31.92 -5.28 6.03
C THR A 794 -30.51 -4.90 6.46
N ALA A 795 -30.31 -4.45 7.71
CA ALA A 795 -28.98 -4.14 8.24
C ALA A 795 -28.08 -5.39 8.39
N VAL A 796 -28.66 -6.54 8.79
CA VAL A 796 -27.93 -7.82 8.90
C VAL A 796 -27.52 -8.32 7.52
N LYS A 797 -28.44 -8.36 6.55
CA LYS A 797 -28.14 -8.74 5.16
C LYS A 797 -27.07 -7.85 4.53
N PHE A 798 -27.15 -6.54 4.75
CA PHE A 798 -26.12 -5.61 4.30
C PHE A 798 -24.74 -5.94 4.91
N LYS A 799 -24.67 -6.25 6.21
CA LYS A 799 -23.39 -6.63 6.85
C LYS A 799 -22.85 -7.96 6.36
N GLN A 800 -23.70 -8.98 6.19
CA GLN A 800 -23.30 -10.27 5.63
C GLN A 800 -22.71 -10.10 4.22
N GLN A 801 -23.31 -9.26 3.38
CA GLN A 801 -22.77 -8.92 2.06
C GLN A 801 -21.42 -8.17 2.16
N GLN A 802 -21.26 -7.29 3.16
CA GLN A 802 -19.99 -6.60 3.41
C GLN A 802 -18.87 -7.51 3.90
N GLU A 803 -19.22 -8.53 4.68
CA GLU A 803 -18.27 -9.52 5.18
C GLU A 803 -17.89 -10.51 4.08
N ALA A 804 -18.83 -10.89 3.21
CA ALA A 804 -18.60 -11.75 2.06
C ALA A 804 -17.79 -11.09 0.93
N ASP A 805 -17.82 -9.75 0.80
CA ASP A 805 -17.00 -9.00 -0.17
C ASP A 805 -16.10 -7.94 0.52
N PRO A 806 -14.84 -8.29 0.88
CA PRO A 806 -13.86 -7.36 1.44
C PRO A 806 -13.47 -6.18 0.51
N GLY A 807 -13.84 -6.27 -0.78
CA GLY A 807 -13.69 -5.22 -1.80
C GLY A 807 -14.76 -4.13 -1.71
N TRP A 808 -15.89 -4.39 -1.03
CA TRP A 808 -17.02 -3.46 -0.90
C TRP A 808 -16.68 -2.29 0.04
N LYS A 809 -16.06 -1.25 -0.53
CA LYS A 809 -15.65 -0.02 0.18
C LYS A 809 -16.41 1.22 -0.28
N LEU A 810 -16.28 2.27 0.55
CA LEU A 810 -16.90 3.61 0.68
C LEU A 810 -17.50 4.35 -0.54
N GLY A 811 -17.41 3.83 -1.76
CA GLY A 811 -18.10 4.32 -2.95
C GLY A 811 -19.44 3.63 -3.23
N HIS A 812 -19.72 2.48 -2.61
CA HIS A 812 -21.01 1.79 -2.72
C HIS A 812 -22.05 2.35 -1.75
N VAL A 813 -23.34 2.22 -2.11
CA VAL A 813 -24.49 2.80 -1.41
C VAL A 813 -24.37 2.57 0.12
N PRO A 814 -24.23 3.63 0.92
CA PRO A 814 -23.95 3.47 2.34
C PRO A 814 -25.18 2.94 3.09
N LEU A 815 -24.98 2.17 4.17
CA LEU A 815 -26.08 1.57 4.96
C LEU A 815 -27.20 2.55 5.33
N ARG A 816 -26.87 3.82 5.59
CA ARG A 816 -27.87 4.88 5.86
C ARG A 816 -28.86 5.09 4.71
N MET A 817 -28.39 5.02 3.46
CA MET A 817 -29.24 5.16 2.27
C MET A 817 -30.07 3.90 2.10
N VAL A 818 -29.48 2.72 2.27
CA VAL A 818 -30.18 1.43 2.16
C VAL A 818 -31.32 1.34 3.17
N LEU A 819 -31.09 1.71 4.42
CA LEU A 819 -32.12 1.69 5.46
C LEU A 819 -33.23 2.73 5.22
N ALA A 820 -32.87 3.92 4.73
CA ALA A 820 -33.87 4.93 4.37
C ALA A 820 -34.76 4.45 3.20
N VAL A 821 -34.16 3.90 2.13
CA VAL A 821 -34.90 3.33 0.99
C VAL A 821 -35.78 2.17 1.45
N SER A 822 -35.25 1.27 2.28
CA SER A 822 -35.97 0.12 2.84
C SER A 822 -37.20 0.52 3.65
N LEU A 823 -37.12 1.61 4.44
CA LEU A 823 -38.27 2.15 5.19
C LEU A 823 -39.44 2.53 4.27
N PHE A 824 -39.17 3.34 3.24
CA PHE A 824 -40.23 3.83 2.34
C PHE A 824 -40.70 2.78 1.35
N LYS A 825 -39.82 1.85 0.95
CA LYS A 825 -40.23 0.71 0.12
C LYS A 825 -41.22 -0.19 0.86
N GLU A 826 -40.91 -0.54 2.11
CA GLU A 826 -41.83 -1.32 2.95
C GLU A 826 -43.18 -0.61 3.15
N LEU A 827 -43.18 0.73 3.24
CA LEU A 827 -44.42 1.52 3.33
C LEU A 827 -45.28 1.40 2.07
N ILE A 828 -44.66 1.52 0.89
CA ILE A 828 -45.35 1.37 -0.41
C ILE A 828 -45.88 -0.05 -0.56
N ASP A 829 -45.07 -1.06 -0.24
CA ASP A 829 -45.46 -2.46 -0.34
C ASP A 829 -46.69 -2.76 0.55
N ARG A 830 -46.71 -2.24 1.78
CA ARG A 830 -47.88 -2.37 2.68
C ARG A 830 -49.10 -1.59 2.18
N LEU A 831 -48.91 -0.40 1.61
CA LEU A 831 -50.00 0.39 1.02
C LEU A 831 -50.66 -0.38 -0.13
N ASN A 832 -49.86 -0.88 -1.08
CA ASN A 832 -50.36 -1.67 -2.20
C ASN A 832 -51.13 -2.91 -1.74
N LEU A 833 -50.64 -3.59 -0.69
CA LEU A 833 -51.34 -4.74 -0.10
C LEU A 833 -52.67 -4.37 0.57
N VAL A 834 -52.80 -3.16 1.12
CA VAL A 834 -54.06 -2.65 1.67
C VAL A 834 -55.03 -2.33 0.54
N LEU A 835 -54.57 -1.66 -0.53
CA LEU A 835 -55.40 -1.29 -1.67
C LEU A 835 -55.87 -2.52 -2.47
N ALA A 836 -55.09 -3.59 -2.52
CA ALA A 836 -55.45 -4.84 -3.19
C ALA A 836 -56.40 -5.74 -2.38
N SER A 837 -56.65 -5.45 -1.09
CA SER A 837 -57.42 -6.33 -0.19
C SER A 837 -58.57 -5.58 0.48
N GLN A 838 -59.80 -5.95 0.11
CA GLN A 838 -61.01 -5.33 0.64
C GLN A 838 -61.11 -5.42 2.17
N GLU A 839 -60.70 -6.55 2.75
CA GLU A 839 -60.68 -6.76 4.21
C GLU A 839 -59.70 -5.80 4.92
N LYS A 840 -58.50 -5.59 4.35
CA LYS A 840 -57.50 -4.67 4.92
C LYS A 840 -57.91 -3.22 4.71
N LEU A 841 -58.55 -2.90 3.59
CA LEU A 841 -59.09 -1.58 3.29
C LEU A 841 -60.21 -1.21 4.29
N GLN A 842 -61.08 -2.17 4.63
CA GLN A 842 -62.09 -1.98 5.67
C GLN A 842 -61.44 -1.71 7.03
N LYS A 843 -60.45 -2.51 7.44
CA LYS A 843 -59.72 -2.32 8.72
C LYS A 843 -59.08 -0.94 8.87
N VAL A 844 -58.47 -0.39 7.81
CA VAL A 844 -57.87 0.96 7.88
C VAL A 844 -58.92 2.07 7.90
N THR A 845 -60.09 1.81 7.33
CA THR A 845 -61.25 2.72 7.35
C THR A 845 -61.89 2.73 8.73
N ASP A 846 -62.10 1.55 9.34
CA ASP A 846 -62.60 1.37 10.70
C ASP A 846 -61.65 1.98 11.74
N SER A 847 -60.33 1.91 11.48
CA SER A 847 -59.30 2.54 12.31
C SER A 847 -59.24 4.08 12.17
N GLY A 848 -60.05 4.66 11.27
CA GLY A 848 -60.10 6.09 11.01
C GLY A 848 -58.87 6.66 10.28
N TRP A 849 -58.02 5.81 9.69
CA TRP A 849 -56.81 6.25 8.97
C TRP A 849 -57.12 6.72 7.54
N ARG A 850 -58.18 6.17 6.95
CA ARG A 850 -58.67 6.49 5.61
C ARG A 850 -60.16 6.86 5.65
N ASN A 851 -60.64 7.66 4.69
CA ASN A 851 -62.06 7.89 4.37
C ASN A 851 -62.28 7.67 2.86
N GLU A 852 -63.48 7.97 2.38
CA GLU A 852 -63.82 7.91 0.95
C GLU A 852 -62.91 8.80 0.08
N SER A 853 -62.43 9.93 0.63
CA SER A 853 -61.55 10.87 -0.08
C SER A 853 -60.03 10.59 0.07
N GLY A 854 -59.64 9.54 0.79
CA GLY A 854 -58.26 9.08 0.91
C GLY A 854 -57.69 9.06 2.34
N TRP A 855 -56.39 9.26 2.49
CA TRP A 855 -55.66 9.11 3.76
C TRP A 855 -55.67 10.38 4.59
N ARG A 856 -56.15 10.27 5.83
CA ARG A 856 -56.34 11.40 6.75
C ARG A 856 -55.04 11.81 7.45
N PHE A 857 -55.03 13.01 8.03
CA PHE A 857 -53.96 13.47 8.92
C PHE A 857 -54.33 13.26 10.39
N GLN A 858 -53.34 13.05 11.24
CA GLN A 858 -53.52 12.82 12.68
C GLN A 858 -52.65 13.78 13.50
N ARG A 859 -53.21 14.36 14.55
CA ARG A 859 -52.47 15.21 15.50
C ARG A 859 -52.45 14.57 16.89
N TRP A 860 -51.35 14.76 17.60
CA TRP A 860 -51.23 14.27 18.97
C TRP A 860 -52.00 15.18 19.92
N ASN A 861 -52.96 14.63 20.65
CA ASN A 861 -53.65 15.32 21.74
C ASN A 861 -52.86 15.11 23.05
N PRO A 862 -52.15 16.13 23.57
CA PRO A 862 -51.31 15.97 24.76
C PRO A 862 -52.11 15.69 26.04
N THR A 863 -53.38 16.12 26.10
CA THR A 863 -54.27 15.93 27.24
C THR A 863 -54.77 14.49 27.31
N LEU A 864 -55.27 13.97 26.19
CA LEU A 864 -55.82 12.62 26.09
C LEU A 864 -54.76 11.55 25.77
N LYS A 865 -53.51 11.97 25.50
CA LYS A 865 -52.36 11.12 25.16
C LYS A 865 -52.65 10.09 24.06
N HIS A 866 -53.43 10.47 23.05
CA HIS A 866 -53.68 9.67 21.85
C HIS A 866 -53.67 10.53 20.58
N LEU A 867 -53.68 9.88 19.42
CA LEU A 867 -53.75 10.54 18.12
C LEU A 867 -55.21 10.75 17.74
N GLU A 868 -55.60 11.98 17.47
CA GLU A 868 -56.92 12.34 16.94
C GLU A 868 -56.81 12.80 15.49
N ILE A 869 -57.92 12.74 14.75
CA ILE A 869 -57.96 13.15 13.34
C ILE A 869 -57.82 14.67 13.25
N ASP A 870 -56.91 15.13 12.39
CA ASP A 870 -56.72 16.54 12.10
C ASP A 870 -57.70 17.00 11.02
N GLN A 871 -58.82 17.61 11.45
CA GLN A 871 -59.86 18.09 10.54
C GLN A 871 -59.43 19.31 9.71
N ALA A 872 -58.33 19.98 10.06
CA ALA A 872 -57.86 21.17 9.35
C ALA A 872 -57.15 20.84 8.02
N ARG A 873 -56.81 19.57 7.77
CA ARG A 873 -56.08 19.14 6.58
C ARG A 873 -56.91 18.15 5.75
N PRO A 874 -57.08 18.39 4.43
CA PRO A 874 -57.80 17.47 3.57
C PRO A 874 -57.08 16.12 3.47
N SER A 875 -57.85 15.07 3.18
CA SER A 875 -57.30 13.71 2.98
C SER A 875 -56.57 13.64 1.64
N ILE A 876 -55.51 12.82 1.55
CA ILE A 876 -54.74 12.62 0.32
C ILE A 876 -55.27 11.37 -0.41
N PRO A 877 -55.75 11.48 -1.66
CA PRO A 877 -56.15 10.34 -2.49
C PRO A 877 -55.04 9.29 -2.66
N ASP A 878 -55.41 8.03 -2.92
CA ASP A 878 -54.46 6.91 -2.95
C ASP A 878 -53.41 7.05 -4.06
N ASP A 879 -53.80 7.55 -5.23
CA ASP A 879 -52.93 7.83 -6.38
C ASP A 879 -51.89 8.92 -6.06
N GLN A 880 -52.34 10.06 -5.53
CA GLN A 880 -51.45 11.15 -5.12
C GLN A 880 -50.49 10.71 -4.01
N LEU A 881 -50.94 9.86 -3.10
CA LEU A 881 -50.10 9.33 -2.03
C LEU A 881 -49.00 8.41 -2.56
N LEU A 882 -49.34 7.54 -3.52
CA LEU A 882 -48.37 6.68 -4.21
C LEU A 882 -47.35 7.52 -4.99
N ASP A 883 -47.78 8.59 -5.67
CA ASP A 883 -46.89 9.53 -6.38
C ASP A 883 -45.92 10.23 -5.44
N HIS A 884 -46.39 10.69 -4.26
CA HIS A 884 -45.50 11.27 -3.26
C HIS A 884 -44.49 10.25 -2.72
N LEU A 885 -44.89 9.02 -2.42
CA LEU A 885 -43.98 7.97 -1.95
C LEU A 885 -42.98 7.53 -3.04
N ALA A 886 -43.42 7.45 -4.29
CA ALA A 886 -42.55 7.21 -5.44
C ALA A 886 -41.53 8.34 -5.65
N THR A 887 -41.97 9.59 -5.48
CA THR A 887 -41.09 10.78 -5.50
C THR A 887 -40.01 10.69 -4.42
N ILE A 888 -40.37 10.26 -3.20
CA ILE A 888 -39.40 10.02 -2.12
C ILE A 888 -38.38 8.96 -2.54
N LEU A 889 -38.80 7.81 -3.08
CA LEU A 889 -37.88 6.76 -3.53
C LEU A 889 -36.97 7.23 -4.67
N GLN A 890 -37.50 8.02 -5.61
CA GLN A 890 -36.72 8.61 -6.70
C GLN A 890 -35.63 9.54 -6.15
N CYS A 891 -35.96 10.41 -5.20
CA CYS A 891 -34.98 11.28 -4.55
C CYS A 891 -33.90 10.47 -3.81
N LEU A 892 -34.27 9.37 -3.15
CA LEU A 892 -33.35 8.49 -2.41
C LEU A 892 -32.41 7.65 -3.31
N LYS A 893 -32.56 7.67 -4.64
CA LYS A 893 -31.54 7.14 -5.57
C LYS A 893 -30.26 7.99 -5.55
N HIS A 894 -30.35 9.23 -5.08
CA HIS A 894 -29.23 10.15 -4.93
C HIS A 894 -28.68 10.14 -3.50
N PRO A 895 -27.38 10.43 -3.26
CA PRO A 895 -26.75 10.34 -1.94
C PRO A 895 -27.10 11.54 -1.02
N ILE A 896 -28.38 11.81 -0.82
CA ILE A 896 -28.89 13.01 -0.14
C ILE A 896 -29.13 12.84 1.36
N VAL A 897 -29.12 11.61 1.88
CA VAL A 897 -29.23 11.34 3.33
C VAL A 897 -27.83 11.30 3.97
N ASN A 898 -27.56 12.27 4.82
CA ASN A 898 -26.30 12.41 5.54
C ASN A 898 -26.21 11.47 6.75
N ARG A 899 -27.35 11.23 7.41
CA ARG A 899 -27.46 10.39 8.61
C ARG A 899 -28.80 9.69 8.59
N PHE A 900 -28.81 8.38 8.83
CA PHE A 900 -30.02 7.62 9.15
C PHE A 900 -29.63 6.56 10.17
N ARG A 901 -29.98 6.76 11.44
CA ARG A 901 -29.58 5.85 12.53
C ARG A 901 -30.54 5.87 13.70
N CYS A 902 -30.65 4.73 14.38
CA CYS A 902 -31.30 4.65 15.69
C CYS A 902 -30.42 5.31 16.77
N LYS A 903 -31.02 6.04 17.72
CA LYS A 903 -30.31 6.64 18.87
C LYS A 903 -29.79 5.58 19.85
N ARG A 904 -30.39 4.39 19.87
CA ARG A 904 -29.95 3.21 20.65
C ARG A 904 -29.57 2.05 19.72
N LYS A 905 -28.98 0.99 20.27
CA LYS A 905 -28.58 -0.19 19.49
C LYS A 905 -29.84 -0.87 18.93
N LEU A 906 -29.88 -1.08 17.61
CA LEU A 906 -30.93 -1.85 16.95
C LEU A 906 -30.67 -3.35 17.23
N ALA A 907 -31.71 -4.06 17.64
CA ALA A 907 -31.70 -5.50 17.87
C ALA A 907 -32.93 -6.12 17.19
N GLU A 908 -32.92 -7.45 17.07
CA GLU A 908 -33.95 -8.23 16.38
C GLU A 908 -35.35 -8.01 16.97
N THR A 909 -35.45 -8.02 18.30
CA THR A 909 -36.67 -7.67 19.02
C THR A 909 -36.46 -6.36 19.78
N MET A 910 -37.26 -5.36 19.46
CA MET A 910 -37.33 -4.10 20.21
C MET A 910 -38.57 -4.14 21.08
N THR A 911 -38.41 -4.06 22.41
CA THR A 911 -39.53 -4.08 23.37
C THR A 911 -40.16 -2.71 23.61
N SER A 912 -39.56 -1.64 23.09
CA SER A 912 -40.03 -0.26 23.29
C SER A 912 -39.83 0.58 22.04
N GLN A 913 -40.44 1.78 21.99
CA GLN A 913 -40.31 2.69 20.86
C GLN A 913 -38.83 3.02 20.55
N ALA A 914 -38.47 3.04 19.27
CA ALA A 914 -37.12 3.37 18.80
C ALA A 914 -37.10 4.74 18.10
N THR A 915 -36.17 5.60 18.51
CA THR A 915 -35.99 6.92 17.89
C THR A 915 -34.88 6.88 16.85
N PHE A 916 -35.22 7.23 15.61
CA PHE A 916 -34.29 7.40 14.51
C PHE A 916 -34.06 8.88 14.22
N VAL A 917 -32.89 9.17 13.66
CA VAL A 917 -32.53 10.51 13.19
C VAL A 917 -32.17 10.41 11.71
N MET A 918 -32.83 11.22 10.90
CA MET A 918 -32.64 11.34 9.46
C MET A 918 -32.18 12.76 9.10
N ASP A 919 -30.91 12.91 8.71
CA ASP A 919 -30.37 14.20 8.25
C ASP A 919 -30.39 14.23 6.73
N VAL A 920 -31.03 15.23 6.14
CA VAL A 920 -31.10 15.50 4.70
C VAL A 920 -30.07 16.59 4.33
N SER A 921 -29.49 16.50 3.13
CA SER A 921 -28.47 17.46 2.67
C SER A 921 -29.09 18.72 2.08
N LEU A 922 -28.46 19.90 2.25
CA LEU A 922 -29.03 21.18 1.76
C LEU A 922 -28.66 21.56 0.32
N ARG A 923 -27.92 20.70 -0.41
CA ARG A 923 -27.14 21.13 -1.60
C ARG A 923 -27.67 20.64 -2.95
N SER A 924 -28.82 19.95 -2.99
CA SER A 924 -29.33 19.38 -4.23
C SER A 924 -30.83 19.57 -4.36
N GLN A 925 -31.31 19.73 -5.59
CA GLN A 925 -32.74 19.83 -5.91
C GLN A 925 -33.52 18.61 -5.38
N PHE A 926 -32.95 17.40 -5.51
CA PHE A 926 -33.55 16.17 -4.94
C PHE A 926 -33.71 16.21 -3.42
N SER A 927 -32.83 16.91 -2.71
CA SER A 927 -32.97 17.07 -1.27
C SER A 927 -34.12 17.99 -0.90
N THR A 928 -34.28 19.09 -1.64
CA THR A 928 -35.41 20.02 -1.47
C THR A 928 -36.71 19.31 -1.77
N THR A 929 -36.80 18.59 -2.89
CA THR A 929 -37.97 17.78 -3.25
C THR A 929 -38.28 16.72 -2.19
N LEU A 930 -37.27 16.00 -1.69
CA LEU A 930 -37.47 15.05 -0.59
C LEU A 930 -38.01 15.73 0.67
N TRP A 931 -37.44 16.88 1.05
CA TRP A 931 -37.83 17.63 2.24
C TRP A 931 -39.28 18.13 2.14
N ASP A 932 -39.64 18.75 1.02
CA ASP A 932 -40.98 19.28 0.78
C ASP A 932 -42.01 18.15 0.74
N THR A 933 -41.70 17.03 0.09
CA THR A 933 -42.58 15.86 0.06
C THR A 933 -42.78 15.25 1.45
N LEU A 934 -41.72 15.13 2.25
CA LEU A 934 -41.83 14.68 3.65
C LEU A 934 -42.59 15.67 4.53
N ARG A 935 -42.55 16.97 4.23
CA ARG A 935 -43.34 17.99 4.92
C ARG A 935 -44.82 17.89 4.55
N ILE A 936 -45.15 17.65 3.28
CA ILE A 936 -46.53 17.39 2.82
C ILE A 936 -47.11 16.18 3.55
N LEU A 937 -46.37 15.08 3.59
CA LEU A 937 -46.84 13.83 4.23
C LEU A 937 -46.73 13.82 5.76
N GLN A 938 -46.17 14.88 6.36
CA GLN A 938 -45.99 14.93 7.81
C GLN A 938 -47.34 14.75 8.52
N ASN A 939 -47.37 13.86 9.51
CA ASN A 939 -48.57 13.51 10.28
C ASN A 939 -49.69 12.79 9.48
N ASN A 940 -49.43 12.35 8.24
CA ASN A 940 -50.41 11.54 7.51
C ASN A 940 -50.53 10.13 8.14
N ALA A 941 -51.75 9.60 8.20
CA ALA A 941 -52.05 8.31 8.81
C ALA A 941 -51.42 7.12 8.07
N ILE A 942 -50.92 7.30 6.83
CA ILE A 942 -50.23 6.24 6.08
C ILE A 942 -49.07 5.61 6.86
N PHE A 943 -48.33 6.40 7.64
CA PHE A 943 -47.18 5.91 8.38
C PHE A 943 -47.56 4.98 9.55
N GLN A 944 -48.86 4.90 9.91
CA GLN A 944 -49.34 3.90 10.86
C GLN A 944 -49.17 2.47 10.33
N LEU A 945 -49.19 2.25 9.01
CA LEU A 945 -48.96 0.94 8.39
C LEU A 945 -47.60 0.33 8.74
N ILE A 946 -46.62 1.18 9.06
CA ILE A 946 -45.26 0.78 9.46
C ILE A 946 -44.95 1.18 10.92
N GLY A 947 -45.96 1.61 11.68
CA GLY A 947 -45.83 2.03 13.07
C GLY A 947 -44.87 3.21 13.27
N THR A 948 -44.80 4.13 12.31
CA THR A 948 -43.86 5.27 12.31
C THR A 948 -44.59 6.60 12.47
N SER A 949 -44.00 7.53 13.19
CA SER A 949 -44.31 8.96 13.12
C SER A 949 -43.03 9.76 13.08
N TYR A 950 -43.08 11.01 12.60
CA TYR A 950 -41.88 11.83 12.55
C TYR A 950 -42.19 13.32 12.65
N LYS A 951 -41.17 14.08 13.06
CA LYS A 951 -41.20 15.54 13.12
C LYS A 951 -39.82 16.12 12.84
N THR A 952 -39.76 17.39 12.50
CA THR A 952 -38.49 18.13 12.46
C THR A 952 -37.85 18.20 13.85
N GLU A 953 -36.52 18.30 13.90
CA GLU A 953 -35.81 18.41 15.18
C GLU A 953 -36.24 19.68 15.94
N SER A 954 -36.54 19.53 17.24
CA SER A 954 -36.97 20.64 18.09
C SER A 954 -35.78 21.43 18.64
N LEU A 955 -35.98 22.71 18.95
CA LEU A 955 -35.02 23.58 19.68
C LEU A 955 -34.81 23.20 21.16
N GLY A 956 -35.34 22.07 21.60
CA GLY A 956 -35.19 21.60 22.97
C GLY A 956 -33.76 21.16 23.27
N ARG A 957 -33.19 21.68 24.37
CA ARG A 957 -31.85 21.32 24.83
C ARG A 957 -31.77 19.83 25.21
N SER A 958 -30.65 19.20 24.86
CA SER A 958 -30.39 17.82 25.31
C SER A 958 -30.15 17.76 26.83
N PRO A 959 -30.35 16.61 27.49
CA PRO A 959 -30.13 16.50 28.94
C PRO A 959 -28.70 16.90 29.37
N MET A 960 -27.72 16.74 28.49
CA MET A 960 -26.34 17.13 28.75
C MET A 960 -26.12 18.64 28.61
N GLU A 961 -26.78 19.27 27.63
CA GLU A 961 -26.81 20.74 27.49
C GLU A 961 -27.54 21.39 28.66
N GLN A 962 -28.66 20.79 29.07
CA GLN A 962 -29.41 21.21 30.25
C GLN A 962 -28.50 21.15 31.48
N ARG A 963 -27.79 20.03 31.71
CA ARG A 963 -26.84 19.90 32.81
C ARG A 963 -25.71 20.93 32.76
N ILE A 964 -25.16 21.26 31.59
CA ILE A 964 -24.13 22.30 31.45
C ILE A 964 -24.71 23.68 31.81
N ARG A 965 -25.93 23.97 31.37
CA ARG A 965 -26.65 25.20 31.69
C ARG A 965 -26.95 25.29 33.19
N ASP A 966 -27.45 24.23 33.78
CA ASP A 966 -27.78 24.14 35.20
C ASP A 966 -26.51 24.34 36.06
N LEU A 967 -25.38 23.74 35.66
CA LEU A 967 -24.05 23.98 36.24
C LEU A 967 -23.54 25.42 36.05
N LEU A 968 -23.89 26.08 34.95
CA LEU A 968 -23.50 27.47 34.67
C LEU A 968 -24.30 28.49 35.49
N TYR A 969 -25.59 28.25 35.68
CA TYR A 969 -26.51 29.16 36.38
C TYR A 969 -26.77 28.77 37.84
N GLY A 970 -26.11 27.72 38.34
CA GLY A 970 -26.17 27.32 39.75
C GLY A 970 -27.51 26.76 40.18
N GLN A 971 -28.33 26.29 39.23
CA GLN A 971 -29.54 25.54 39.53
C GLN A 971 -29.11 24.07 39.73
N GLN A 972 -29.10 23.58 40.96
CA GLN A 972 -28.84 22.16 41.26
C GLN A 972 -30.10 21.32 41.13
#